data_AF-A0A7V3RM25-F1
#
_entry.id   AF-A0A7V3RM25-F1
#
_cell.length_a   1.000
_cell.length_b   1.000
_cell.length_c   1.000
_cell.angle_alpha   90.00
_cell.angle_beta   90.00
_cell.angle_gamma   90.00
#
_symmetry.space_group_name_H-M   'P 1'
#
loop_
_entity.id
_entity.type
_entity.pdbx_description
1 polymer ?
#
loop_
_entity_poly.entity_id
_entity_poly.type
_entity_poly.pdbx_seq_one_letter_code
_entity_poly.pdbx_strand_id
1 'polypeptide(L)'
;MNLRTTFVLLVLTGAGVLLAWYGNPPLPTILAPTPHPFAIKEEGTRAFLEGLHPDQIQRLEIHAPSGITELTHKADGQWGLPGNWPVRRREVENLVGLLANLRPRFLPQPVHEDKELQAFGLDHPPITVTIRTKGEEHTLAFGEQPADNLDNRFSRDTYVRLDQKKEVVRLAPGLVAALDKPTDYYQERRLFEKETLSGEDRRDTVEQLQARSLTIEDKKANRIRFTVVRTGTSWNEAELAEPVRDRLDDEARKALLAGVLDLWAEQFVPAGSGGVSPWSWHAHTYWDAASLAVDLFFATQGGLLVRAGLTAPERIITTKNDKGDTVTLLIGAVSSRRQRLAPAPQPPGMFPGMQQQMTPVTEEYRYAKLQYNDQIFEIKADKLKDIFVTLDKLRDSRIVHFNSADARRVEIKHKGEEIVLEKDQGDWKLVKPFPAEADNSKVTDLLTKLSDLQARDKDIIDKDDPKKYGFDQPSVVVKISIEEEIKGQDQRGASPAAKKTRTLTVRVGKHDADKKKLYVMTDDWPRINRVEDGLAPLVQRSALGYRSKRLFDFNATDVAKIDINYQGKKVTLERDQDAWRLATPVKAEADTARVDQLLADLGHLEAAEFVAERPKQDDLGPRYGLDNPPVTVRIEFTDKKKPTKEVHIGKKRDGQGGYFARLADGGPVFTVKEDLHDQLARDALSYRPQTLWQLLPEEIESLSIHKAGQKEYVLMRSDKEWKISGPFEADALGEKVQKITAELAAPKVESYVTHEAKDLVEYGLDKPVLTVRIKPVLAKNDKEHTLLIGKA
;
A
#
# COMPACT_ATOMS: atom_id res chain seq x y z
N MET A 1 45.03 -97.96 -25.07
CA MET A 1 44.62 -97.29 -26.33
C MET A 1 43.63 -98.21 -27.03
N ASN A 2 42.36 -97.84 -27.12
CA ASN A 2 41.30 -98.73 -27.59
C ASN A 2 41.00 -98.45 -29.08
N LEU A 3 41.28 -99.43 -29.93
CA LEU A 3 41.09 -99.41 -31.40
C LEU A 3 39.65 -99.07 -31.84
N ARG A 4 38.67 -99.12 -30.92
CA ARG A 4 37.28 -98.73 -31.18
C ARG A 4 37.06 -97.22 -31.32
N THR A 5 37.89 -96.38 -30.71
CA THR A 5 37.71 -94.92 -30.77
C THR A 5 38.29 -94.33 -32.07
N THR A 6 39.31 -94.96 -32.65
CA THR A 6 39.95 -94.52 -33.91
C THR A 6 39.12 -94.89 -35.15
N PHE A 7 38.37 -95.98 -35.12
CA PHE A 7 37.53 -96.41 -36.25
C PHE A 7 36.26 -95.55 -36.40
N VAL A 8 35.68 -95.08 -35.28
CA VAL A 8 34.49 -94.21 -35.30
C VAL A 8 34.82 -92.80 -35.82
N LEU A 9 36.02 -92.29 -35.54
CA LEU A 9 36.47 -90.99 -36.04
C LEU A 9 36.76 -90.99 -37.56
N LEU A 10 37.21 -92.12 -38.12
CA LEU A 10 37.43 -92.30 -39.57
C LEU A 10 36.11 -92.48 -40.36
N VAL A 11 35.09 -93.12 -39.77
CA VAL A 11 33.75 -93.22 -40.38
C VAL A 11 33.01 -91.88 -40.36
N LEU A 12 33.19 -91.06 -39.30
CA LEU A 12 32.58 -89.73 -39.21
C LEU A 12 33.26 -88.66 -40.09
N THR A 13 34.57 -88.79 -40.37
CA THR A 13 35.25 -87.93 -41.36
C THR A 13 34.96 -88.34 -42.80
N GLY A 14 34.68 -89.63 -43.07
CA GLY A 14 34.23 -90.10 -44.39
C GLY A 14 32.77 -89.75 -44.75
N ALA A 15 31.86 -89.78 -43.76
CA ALA A 15 30.45 -89.45 -43.98
C ALA A 15 30.19 -87.94 -44.20
N GLY A 16 31.04 -87.08 -43.61
CA GLY A 16 30.97 -85.62 -43.80
C GLY A 16 31.37 -85.14 -45.21
N VAL A 17 32.15 -85.93 -45.95
CA VAL A 17 32.60 -85.57 -47.31
C VAL A 17 31.63 -86.05 -48.40
N LEU A 18 30.82 -87.08 -48.13
CA LEU A 18 29.81 -87.58 -49.08
C LEU A 18 28.46 -86.83 -49.04
N LEU A 19 28.13 -86.16 -47.92
CA LEU A 19 26.90 -85.34 -47.80
C LEU A 19 27.03 -83.92 -48.38
N ALA A 20 28.25 -83.47 -48.72
CA ALA A 20 28.49 -82.16 -49.33
C ALA A 20 28.49 -82.17 -50.88
N TRP A 21 28.45 -83.35 -51.51
CA TRP A 21 28.64 -83.48 -52.97
C TRP A 21 27.47 -84.11 -53.74
N TYR A 22 26.48 -84.72 -53.07
CA TYR A 22 25.27 -85.22 -53.72
C TYR A 22 24.04 -84.90 -52.85
N GLY A 23 23.16 -84.03 -53.37
CA GLY A 23 21.90 -83.65 -52.73
C GLY A 23 21.02 -84.87 -52.47
N ASN A 24 20.44 -84.95 -51.27
CA ASN A 24 19.68 -86.12 -50.84
C ASN A 24 18.16 -85.90 -51.03
N PRO A 25 17.47 -86.81 -51.75
CA PRO A 25 16.02 -86.79 -52.02
C PRO A 25 15.17 -87.13 -50.77
N PRO A 26 13.83 -86.91 -50.81
CA PRO A 26 12.99 -86.93 -49.61
C PRO A 26 12.75 -88.34 -49.04
N LEU A 27 12.79 -88.46 -47.71
CA LEU A 27 12.44 -89.67 -46.95
C LEU A 27 11.05 -89.56 -46.26
N PRO A 28 10.40 -90.69 -45.92
CA PRO A 28 8.94 -90.83 -45.81
C PRO A 28 8.31 -90.38 -44.47
N THR A 29 7.00 -90.13 -44.54
CA THR A 29 6.05 -89.51 -43.59
C THR A 29 5.79 -90.20 -42.24
N ILE A 30 6.67 -91.09 -41.74
CA ILE A 30 6.41 -91.86 -40.49
C ILE A 30 7.30 -91.42 -39.31
N LEU A 31 8.17 -90.42 -39.49
CA LEU A 31 8.94 -89.76 -38.43
C LEU A 31 8.69 -88.25 -38.43
N ALA A 32 7.42 -87.83 -38.37
CA ALA A 32 7.08 -86.44 -38.11
C ALA A 32 7.26 -86.16 -36.60
N PRO A 33 8.26 -85.35 -36.18
CA PRO A 33 8.22 -84.74 -34.87
C PRO A 33 6.99 -83.85 -34.77
N THR A 34 6.36 -83.91 -33.60
CA THR A 34 5.27 -83.06 -33.09
C THR A 34 5.29 -81.62 -33.64
N PRO A 35 4.13 -81.01 -33.92
CA PRO A 35 4.09 -79.62 -34.38
C PRO A 35 4.88 -78.73 -33.42
N HIS A 36 5.73 -77.90 -34.02
CA HIS A 36 6.56 -76.94 -33.30
C HIS A 36 5.67 -76.04 -32.42
N PRO A 37 6.14 -75.58 -31.25
CA PRO A 37 5.49 -74.47 -30.58
C PRO A 37 5.43 -73.30 -31.57
N PHE A 38 4.24 -72.74 -31.76
CA PHE A 38 4.07 -71.54 -32.56
C PHE A 38 5.08 -70.49 -32.09
N ALA A 39 6.04 -70.15 -32.94
CA ALA A 39 6.84 -68.96 -32.75
C ALA A 39 5.91 -67.76 -32.94
N ILE A 40 5.46 -67.18 -31.83
CA ILE A 40 4.71 -65.93 -31.81
C ILE A 40 5.66 -64.84 -32.33
N LYS A 41 5.33 -64.24 -33.48
CA LYS A 41 5.96 -62.99 -33.96
C LYS A 41 6.00 -61.97 -32.82
N GLU A 42 7.07 -61.18 -32.71
CA GLU A 42 7.33 -60.18 -31.66
C GLU A 42 6.34 -58.97 -31.64
N GLU A 43 5.04 -59.22 -31.70
CA GLU A 43 3.96 -58.28 -31.38
C GLU A 43 3.09 -58.85 -30.25
N GLY A 44 3.70 -59.54 -29.28
CA GLY A 44 3.02 -60.14 -28.14
C GLY A 44 2.80 -59.16 -26.98
N THR A 45 1.97 -59.55 -26.02
CA THR A 45 1.67 -58.86 -24.76
C THR A 45 2.96 -58.46 -24.02
N ARG A 46 3.97 -59.32 -24.07
CA ARG A 46 5.30 -59.03 -23.52
C ARG A 46 6.02 -57.87 -24.22
N ALA A 47 6.03 -57.83 -25.55
CA ALA A 47 6.67 -56.75 -26.31
C ALA A 47 5.99 -55.41 -26.07
N PHE A 48 4.64 -55.40 -25.97
CA PHE A 48 3.87 -54.21 -25.60
C PHE A 48 4.26 -53.69 -24.21
N LEU A 49 4.30 -54.56 -23.20
CA LEU A 49 4.66 -54.17 -21.83
C LEU A 49 6.14 -53.75 -21.69
N GLU A 50 7.05 -54.32 -22.49
CA GLU A 50 8.46 -53.91 -22.52
C GLU A 50 8.67 -52.55 -23.21
N GLY A 51 7.86 -52.24 -24.23
CA GLY A 51 7.91 -50.97 -24.98
C GLY A 51 7.09 -49.82 -24.37
N LEU A 52 6.25 -50.08 -23.37
CA LEU A 52 5.43 -49.08 -22.71
C LEU A 52 6.28 -48.19 -21.79
N HIS A 53 6.38 -46.90 -22.11
CA HIS A 53 7.08 -45.91 -21.30
C HIS A 53 6.12 -44.89 -20.65
N PRO A 54 6.44 -44.36 -19.45
CA PRO A 54 5.56 -43.42 -18.73
C PRO A 54 5.15 -42.18 -19.53
N ASP A 55 6.06 -41.64 -20.34
CA ASP A 55 5.91 -40.44 -21.16
C ASP A 55 5.00 -40.64 -22.38
N GLN A 56 4.70 -41.89 -22.73
CA GLN A 56 3.86 -42.23 -23.87
C GLN A 56 2.37 -42.35 -23.50
N ILE A 57 2.06 -42.50 -22.21
CA ILE A 57 0.70 -42.70 -21.71
C ILE A 57 0.01 -41.33 -21.61
N GLN A 58 -1.07 -41.13 -22.37
CA GLN A 58 -1.82 -39.86 -22.43
C GLN A 58 -3.12 -39.89 -21.64
N ARG A 59 -3.73 -41.07 -21.51
CA ARG A 59 -4.94 -41.32 -20.72
C ARG A 59 -4.88 -42.71 -20.10
N LEU A 60 -5.40 -42.82 -18.89
CA LEU A 60 -5.51 -44.04 -18.13
C LEU A 60 -6.94 -44.15 -17.58
N GLU A 61 -7.59 -45.29 -17.77
CA GLU A 61 -8.89 -45.59 -17.17
C GLU A 61 -8.82 -46.93 -16.46
N ILE A 62 -8.95 -46.93 -15.14
CA ILE A 62 -8.90 -48.13 -14.31
C ILE A 62 -10.31 -48.46 -13.85
N HIS A 63 -10.80 -49.62 -14.25
CA HIS A 63 -12.02 -50.25 -13.73
C HIS A 63 -11.62 -51.23 -12.65
N ALA A 64 -11.89 -50.89 -11.39
CA ALA A 64 -11.60 -51.75 -10.24
C ALA A 64 -12.85 -51.89 -9.34
N PRO A 65 -12.90 -52.87 -8.43
CA PRO A 65 -14.00 -53.02 -7.49
C PRO A 65 -14.17 -51.80 -6.57
N SER A 66 -13.07 -51.09 -6.29
CA SER A 66 -13.06 -49.85 -5.52
C SER A 66 -13.55 -48.60 -6.27
N GLY A 67 -13.76 -48.68 -7.59
CA GLY A 67 -14.30 -47.60 -8.42
C GLY A 67 -13.63 -47.47 -9.79
N ILE A 68 -14.12 -46.51 -10.59
CA ILE A 68 -13.56 -46.16 -11.89
C ILE A 68 -12.68 -44.91 -11.72
N THR A 69 -11.40 -45.02 -12.06
CA THR A 69 -10.43 -43.91 -11.99
C THR A 69 -9.97 -43.54 -13.39
N GLU A 70 -10.32 -42.34 -13.84
CA GLU A 70 -9.90 -41.79 -15.14
C GLU A 70 -8.87 -40.69 -14.94
N LEU A 71 -7.65 -40.88 -15.45
CA LEU A 71 -6.57 -39.90 -15.45
C LEU A 71 -6.26 -39.47 -16.88
N THR A 72 -6.15 -38.16 -17.11
CA THR A 72 -5.86 -37.58 -18.42
C THR A 72 -4.78 -36.52 -18.29
N HIS A 73 -3.94 -36.37 -19.33
CA HIS A 73 -3.05 -35.22 -19.41
C HIS A 73 -3.85 -33.93 -19.67
N LYS A 74 -3.66 -32.93 -18.80
CA LYS A 74 -4.11 -31.55 -19.00
C LYS A 74 -3.34 -30.92 -20.17
N ALA A 75 -3.81 -29.76 -20.66
CA ALA A 75 -3.07 -29.03 -21.71
C ALA A 75 -1.68 -28.58 -21.22
N ASP A 76 -1.48 -28.50 -19.90
CA ASP A 76 -0.19 -28.21 -19.30
C ASP A 76 0.81 -29.37 -19.27
N GLY A 77 0.39 -30.59 -19.62
CA GLY A 77 1.19 -31.80 -19.60
C GLY A 77 1.17 -32.53 -18.25
N GLN A 78 0.48 -32.02 -17.24
CA GLN A 78 0.31 -32.69 -15.94
C GLN A 78 -0.90 -33.62 -15.95
N TRP A 79 -0.91 -34.59 -15.04
CA TRP A 79 -2.05 -35.45 -14.82
C TRP A 79 -3.21 -34.70 -14.14
N GLY A 80 -4.42 -34.95 -14.62
CA GLY A 80 -5.67 -34.44 -14.06
C GLY A 80 -6.74 -35.52 -14.05
N LEU A 81 -7.68 -35.39 -13.13
CA LEU A 81 -8.93 -36.15 -13.10
C LEU A 81 -10.05 -35.33 -13.78
N PRO A 82 -11.22 -35.94 -14.11
CA PRO A 82 -12.33 -35.24 -14.75
C PRO A 82 -12.67 -33.90 -14.08
N GLY A 83 -12.97 -32.89 -14.90
CA GLY A 83 -13.15 -31.51 -14.45
C GLY A 83 -11.85 -30.79 -14.03
N ASN A 84 -10.69 -31.28 -14.48
CA ASN A 84 -9.36 -30.75 -14.15
C ASN A 84 -9.03 -30.81 -12.65
N TRP A 85 -9.60 -31.78 -11.94
CA TRP A 85 -9.38 -31.94 -10.50
C TRP A 85 -7.90 -32.23 -10.20
N PRO A 86 -7.27 -31.54 -9.21
CA PRO A 86 -5.85 -31.74 -8.89
C PRO A 86 -5.53 -33.12 -8.33
N VAL A 87 -4.45 -33.73 -8.81
CA VAL A 87 -4.05 -35.09 -8.40
C VAL A 87 -2.88 -35.07 -7.43
N ARG A 88 -2.79 -36.09 -6.57
CA ARG A 88 -1.60 -36.34 -5.76
C ARG A 88 -0.49 -36.82 -6.67
N ARG A 89 0.31 -35.88 -7.17
CA ARG A 89 1.30 -36.09 -8.22
C ARG A 89 2.16 -37.34 -7.98
N ARG A 90 2.70 -37.49 -6.78
CA ARG A 90 3.52 -38.65 -6.39
C ARG A 90 2.80 -39.99 -6.54
N GLU A 91 1.53 -40.06 -6.16
CA GLU A 91 0.75 -41.31 -6.23
C GLU A 91 0.39 -41.68 -7.66
N VAL A 92 0.07 -40.68 -8.49
CA VAL A 92 -0.19 -40.90 -9.93
C VAL A 92 1.10 -41.30 -10.65
N GLU A 93 2.23 -40.66 -10.36
CA GLU A 93 3.54 -41.04 -10.91
C GLU A 93 3.93 -42.45 -10.51
N ASN A 94 3.67 -42.87 -9.27
CA ASN A 94 3.88 -44.24 -8.81
C ASN A 94 3.01 -45.24 -9.59
N LEU A 95 1.74 -44.91 -9.85
CA LEU A 95 0.82 -45.74 -10.63
C LEU A 95 1.29 -45.88 -12.09
N VAL A 96 1.59 -44.76 -12.75
CA VAL A 96 2.08 -44.72 -14.13
C VAL A 96 3.40 -45.48 -14.23
N GLY A 97 4.30 -45.28 -13.26
CA GLY A 97 5.57 -45.99 -13.16
C GLY A 97 5.41 -47.49 -12.93
N LEU A 98 4.42 -47.90 -12.13
CA LEU A 98 4.09 -49.31 -11.91
C LEU A 98 3.60 -49.97 -13.20
N LEU A 99 2.72 -49.31 -13.95
CA LEU A 99 2.19 -49.82 -15.22
C LEU A 99 3.26 -49.89 -16.32
N ALA A 100 4.13 -48.88 -16.41
CA ALA A 100 5.20 -48.86 -17.40
C ALA A 100 6.36 -49.83 -17.08
N ASN A 101 6.48 -50.28 -15.83
CA ASN A 101 7.52 -51.22 -15.39
C ASN A 101 6.99 -52.65 -15.15
N LEU A 102 5.86 -53.01 -15.75
CA LEU A 102 5.37 -54.40 -15.77
C LEU A 102 6.30 -55.26 -16.63
N ARG A 103 7.35 -55.81 -16.01
CA ARG A 103 8.34 -56.68 -16.68
C ARG A 103 8.01 -58.15 -16.42
N PRO A 104 7.42 -58.87 -17.39
CA PRO A 104 7.12 -60.28 -17.22
C PRO A 104 8.41 -61.11 -17.21
N ARG A 105 8.58 -61.95 -16.19
CA ARG A 105 9.69 -62.91 -16.10
C ARG A 105 9.37 -64.26 -16.75
N PHE A 106 8.11 -64.47 -17.10
CA PHE A 106 7.60 -65.70 -17.66
C PHE A 106 7.25 -65.51 -19.14
N LEU A 107 7.36 -66.59 -19.92
CA LEU A 107 6.93 -66.59 -21.32
C LEU A 107 5.39 -66.50 -21.40
N PRO A 108 4.84 -65.84 -22.43
CA PRO A 108 3.40 -65.84 -22.69
C PRO A 108 2.86 -67.27 -22.82
N GLN A 109 1.73 -67.55 -22.17
CA GLN A 109 1.02 -68.82 -22.24
C GLN A 109 -0.10 -68.69 -23.27
N PRO A 110 -0.15 -69.53 -24.33
CA PRO A 110 -1.22 -69.48 -25.32
C PRO A 110 -2.55 -69.91 -24.70
N VAL A 111 -3.64 -69.27 -25.11
CA VAL A 111 -5.01 -69.63 -24.73
C VAL A 111 -5.77 -70.07 -25.98
N HIS A 112 -6.29 -71.29 -25.98
CA HIS A 112 -6.95 -71.88 -27.14
C HIS A 112 -8.47 -71.74 -27.09
N GLU A 113 -9.06 -71.83 -25.90
CA GLU A 113 -10.49 -71.73 -25.63
C GLU A 113 -10.77 -70.71 -24.51
N ASP A 114 -11.83 -69.92 -24.61
CA ASP A 114 -12.16 -68.90 -23.60
C ASP A 114 -12.44 -69.49 -22.21
N LYS A 115 -12.81 -70.77 -22.15
CA LYS A 115 -13.01 -71.51 -20.89
C LYS A 115 -11.72 -71.63 -20.06
N GLU A 116 -10.55 -71.58 -20.71
CA GLU A 116 -9.24 -71.63 -20.05
C GLU A 116 -8.95 -70.34 -19.27
N LEU A 117 -9.62 -69.22 -19.59
CA LEU A 117 -9.44 -67.92 -18.91
C LEU A 117 -9.90 -67.96 -17.45
N GLN A 118 -10.81 -68.86 -17.11
CA GLN A 118 -11.31 -69.05 -15.74
C GLN A 118 -10.18 -69.49 -14.79
N ALA A 119 -9.21 -70.27 -15.26
CA ALA A 119 -8.06 -70.70 -14.46
C ALA A 119 -7.13 -69.51 -14.08
N PHE A 120 -7.19 -68.43 -14.84
CA PHE A 120 -6.41 -67.21 -14.64
C PHE A 120 -7.22 -66.06 -14.02
N GLY A 121 -8.52 -66.26 -13.75
CA GLY A 121 -9.43 -65.22 -13.27
C GLY A 121 -9.65 -64.09 -14.29
N LEU A 122 -9.55 -64.41 -15.59
CA LEU A 122 -9.69 -63.47 -16.72
C LEU A 122 -11.01 -63.62 -17.47
N ASP A 123 -11.86 -64.57 -17.07
CA ASP A 123 -13.26 -64.71 -17.53
C ASP A 123 -14.13 -63.54 -17.04
N HIS A 124 -13.90 -63.11 -15.80
CA HIS A 124 -14.43 -61.89 -15.21
C HIS A 124 -13.29 -61.13 -14.53
N PRO A 125 -12.48 -60.36 -15.30
CA PRO A 125 -11.28 -59.74 -14.78
C PRO A 125 -11.63 -58.76 -13.65
N PRO A 126 -11.06 -58.92 -12.44
CA PRO A 126 -11.32 -58.01 -11.32
C PRO A 126 -10.89 -56.58 -11.62
N ILE A 127 -9.85 -56.39 -12.45
CA ILE A 127 -9.38 -55.07 -12.85
C ILE A 127 -9.14 -55.01 -14.35
N THR A 128 -9.62 -53.93 -14.96
CA THR A 128 -9.33 -53.61 -16.36
C THR A 128 -8.71 -52.23 -16.44
N VAL A 129 -7.55 -52.11 -17.09
CA VAL A 129 -6.83 -50.84 -17.27
C VAL A 129 -6.75 -50.50 -18.74
N THR A 130 -7.44 -49.44 -19.14
CA THR A 130 -7.38 -48.92 -20.49
C THR A 130 -6.33 -47.81 -20.58
N ILE A 131 -5.38 -47.97 -21.48
CA ILE A 131 -4.22 -47.09 -21.67
C ILE A 131 -4.29 -46.51 -23.08
N ARG A 132 -4.24 -45.19 -23.20
CA ARG A 132 -4.13 -44.53 -24.50
C ARG A 132 -2.71 -44.03 -24.73
N THR A 133 -2.08 -44.49 -25.80
CA THR A 133 -0.73 -44.10 -26.22
C THR A 133 -0.72 -43.65 -27.67
N LYS A 134 -0.22 -42.43 -27.97
CA LYS A 134 -0.07 -41.91 -29.35
C LYS A 134 -1.31 -42.04 -30.26
N GLY A 135 -2.52 -42.08 -29.69
CA GLY A 135 -3.78 -42.19 -30.42
C GLY A 135 -4.37 -43.61 -30.51
N GLU A 136 -3.63 -44.63 -30.08
CA GLU A 136 -4.11 -46.02 -29.95
C GLU A 136 -4.53 -46.30 -28.52
N GLU A 137 -5.55 -47.14 -28.35
CA GLU A 137 -6.15 -47.49 -27.06
C GLU A 137 -6.00 -49.00 -26.84
N HIS A 138 -5.40 -49.36 -25.72
CA HIS A 138 -5.11 -50.74 -25.35
C HIS A 138 -5.69 -51.05 -23.98
N THR A 139 -6.27 -52.24 -23.83
CA THR A 139 -6.92 -52.68 -22.60
C THR A 139 -6.12 -53.80 -21.95
N LEU A 140 -5.61 -53.58 -20.75
CA LEU A 140 -4.97 -54.61 -19.93
C LEU A 140 -5.98 -55.18 -18.94
N ALA A 141 -6.41 -56.42 -19.16
CA ALA A 141 -7.24 -57.15 -18.21
C ALA A 141 -6.34 -57.90 -17.23
N PHE A 142 -6.52 -57.66 -15.92
CA PHE A 142 -5.76 -58.31 -14.86
C PHE A 142 -6.64 -59.33 -14.13
N GLY A 143 -6.14 -60.56 -14.02
CA GLY A 143 -6.76 -61.67 -13.30
C GLY A 143 -5.89 -62.16 -12.15
N GLU A 144 -6.52 -62.78 -11.16
CA GLU A 144 -5.84 -63.52 -10.08
C GLU A 144 -6.26 -64.98 -10.15
N GLN A 145 -5.39 -65.89 -9.71
CA GLN A 145 -5.76 -67.29 -9.56
C GLN A 145 -6.96 -67.44 -8.58
N PRO A 146 -7.98 -68.27 -8.90
CA PRO A 146 -9.11 -68.54 -8.00
C PRO A 146 -8.63 -69.09 -6.65
N ALA A 147 -9.20 -68.57 -5.55
CA ALA A 147 -8.70 -68.81 -4.19
C ALA A 147 -9.14 -70.15 -3.59
N ASP A 148 -8.22 -70.83 -2.89
CA ASP A 148 -8.57 -71.66 -1.72
C ASP A 148 -8.61 -70.78 -0.47
N ASN A 149 -9.53 -71.05 0.46
CA ASN A 149 -10.04 -70.16 1.52
C ASN A 149 -9.04 -69.58 2.57
N LEU A 150 -7.72 -69.66 2.37
CA LEU A 150 -6.70 -69.24 3.35
C LEU A 150 -5.59 -68.33 2.80
N ASP A 151 -5.55 -68.00 1.49
CA ASP A 151 -4.43 -67.23 0.91
C ASP A 151 -4.66 -65.71 0.86
N ASN A 152 -3.65 -64.95 1.31
CA ASN A 152 -3.57 -63.50 1.25
C ASN A 152 -3.55 -62.99 -0.21
N ARG A 153 -4.40 -62.00 -0.55
CA ARG A 153 -4.49 -61.42 -1.91
C ARG A 153 -3.16 -60.83 -2.41
N PHE A 154 -2.28 -60.39 -1.51
CA PHE A 154 -0.96 -59.84 -1.87
C PHE A 154 0.08 -60.89 -2.30
N SER A 155 -0.15 -62.18 -2.05
CA SER A 155 0.77 -63.26 -2.44
C SER A 155 0.32 -64.06 -3.66
N ARG A 156 -0.83 -63.73 -4.25
CA ARG A 156 -1.40 -64.44 -5.39
C ARG A 156 -0.75 -64.02 -6.70
N ASP A 157 -0.51 -65.00 -7.56
CA ASP A 157 -0.05 -64.75 -8.92
C ASP A 157 -1.06 -63.90 -9.68
N THR A 158 -0.56 -62.82 -10.28
CA THR A 158 -1.35 -61.96 -11.17
C THR A 158 -1.08 -62.32 -12.62
N TYR A 159 -2.14 -62.41 -13.40
CA TYR A 159 -2.11 -62.66 -14.84
C TYR A 159 -2.61 -61.41 -15.56
N VAL A 160 -2.02 -61.10 -16.72
CA VAL A 160 -2.47 -60.00 -17.57
C VAL A 160 -2.75 -60.51 -18.99
N ARG A 161 -3.81 -59.99 -19.58
CA ARG A 161 -4.18 -60.18 -20.99
C ARG A 161 -4.34 -58.82 -21.65
N LEU A 162 -3.66 -58.64 -22.78
CA LEU A 162 -3.76 -57.43 -23.60
C LEU A 162 -4.89 -57.58 -24.61
N ASP A 163 -5.79 -56.61 -24.61
CA ASP A 163 -7.00 -56.50 -25.41
C ASP A 163 -7.82 -57.79 -25.34
N GLN A 164 -7.76 -58.60 -26.40
CA GLN A 164 -8.34 -59.94 -26.48
C GLN A 164 -7.38 -60.95 -27.11
N LYS A 165 -6.07 -60.73 -26.98
CA LYS A 165 -5.08 -61.65 -27.54
C LYS A 165 -5.23 -63.05 -26.92
N LYS A 166 -4.96 -64.08 -27.73
CA LYS A 166 -5.01 -65.50 -27.36
C LYS A 166 -3.77 -65.93 -26.56
N GLU A 167 -3.35 -65.10 -25.63
CA GLU A 167 -2.19 -65.35 -24.76
C GLU A 167 -2.39 -64.64 -23.41
N VAL A 168 -1.79 -65.20 -22.36
CA VAL A 168 -1.80 -64.66 -21.01
C VAL A 168 -0.37 -64.61 -20.48
N VAL A 169 -0.04 -63.55 -19.75
CA VAL A 169 1.30 -63.35 -19.19
C VAL A 169 1.23 -63.29 -17.67
N ARG A 170 2.06 -64.09 -16.99
CA ARG A 170 2.20 -64.06 -15.54
C ARG A 170 3.10 -62.90 -15.09
N LEU A 171 2.61 -62.13 -14.13
CA LEU A 171 3.28 -60.99 -13.51
C LEU A 171 3.65 -61.28 -12.04
N ALA A 172 4.27 -60.29 -11.38
CA ALA A 172 4.56 -60.36 -9.97
C ALA A 172 3.25 -60.42 -9.14
N PRO A 173 3.27 -61.11 -7.98
CA PRO A 173 2.08 -61.23 -7.14
C PRO A 173 1.67 -59.90 -6.52
N GLY A 174 0.37 -59.78 -6.18
CA GLY A 174 -0.18 -58.63 -5.46
C GLY A 174 -0.44 -57.37 -6.30
N LEU A 175 -0.28 -57.44 -7.63
CA LEU A 175 -0.46 -56.30 -8.53
C LEU A 175 -1.92 -55.84 -8.60
N VAL A 176 -2.87 -56.78 -8.59
CA VAL A 176 -4.31 -56.45 -8.58
C VAL A 176 -4.66 -55.68 -7.29
N ALA A 177 -4.13 -56.06 -6.12
CA ALA A 177 -4.34 -55.31 -4.88
C ALA A 177 -3.63 -53.93 -4.87
N ALA A 178 -2.54 -53.78 -5.64
CA ALA A 178 -1.87 -52.49 -5.83
C ALA A 178 -2.66 -51.55 -6.76
N LEU A 179 -3.35 -52.09 -7.78
CA LEU A 179 -4.18 -51.34 -8.72
C LEU A 179 -5.60 -51.06 -8.20
N ASP A 180 -6.10 -51.86 -7.25
CA ASP A 180 -7.39 -51.69 -6.57
C ASP A 180 -7.33 -50.55 -5.54
N LYS A 181 -7.18 -49.32 -6.03
CA LYS A 181 -7.22 -48.10 -5.22
C LYS A 181 -8.47 -47.28 -5.58
N PRO A 182 -9.21 -46.78 -4.59
CA PRO A 182 -10.31 -45.87 -4.85
C PRO A 182 -9.79 -44.55 -5.45
N THR A 183 -10.61 -43.87 -6.23
CA THR A 183 -10.23 -42.63 -6.94
C THR A 183 -9.75 -41.53 -5.98
N ASP A 184 -10.28 -41.48 -4.76
CA ASP A 184 -9.91 -40.51 -3.73
C ASP A 184 -8.46 -40.67 -3.22
N TYR A 185 -7.85 -41.84 -3.43
CA TYR A 185 -6.42 -42.08 -3.16
C TYR A 185 -5.54 -41.18 -4.02
N TYR A 186 -5.93 -40.95 -5.28
CA TYR A 186 -5.20 -40.13 -6.24
C TYR A 186 -5.63 -38.66 -6.21
N GLN A 187 -6.73 -38.32 -5.54
CA GLN A 187 -7.26 -36.96 -5.47
C GLN A 187 -6.58 -36.12 -4.39
N GLU A 188 -6.19 -34.89 -4.73
CA GLU A 188 -5.98 -33.86 -3.72
C GLU A 188 -7.34 -33.35 -3.24
N ARG A 189 -7.48 -33.11 -1.93
CA ARG A 189 -8.72 -32.54 -1.39
C ARG A 189 -8.86 -31.05 -1.69
N ARG A 190 -7.76 -30.35 -2.00
CA ARG A 190 -7.80 -28.95 -2.42
C ARG A 190 -8.29 -28.88 -3.88
N LEU A 191 -9.23 -27.96 -4.14
CA LEU A 191 -9.90 -27.86 -5.44
C LEU A 191 -9.13 -27.03 -6.47
N PHE A 192 -8.27 -26.11 -6.00
CA PHE A 192 -7.50 -25.18 -6.83
C PHE A 192 -6.00 -25.32 -6.56
N GLU A 193 -5.20 -25.35 -7.62
CA GLU A 193 -3.75 -25.50 -7.51
C GLU A 193 -3.08 -24.23 -6.97
N LYS A 194 -1.99 -24.42 -6.22
CA LYS A 194 -1.13 -23.35 -5.73
C LYS A 194 0.23 -23.43 -6.41
N GLU A 195 0.84 -22.27 -6.60
CA GLU A 195 2.23 -22.14 -6.99
C GLU A 195 2.99 -21.35 -5.92
N THR A 196 4.28 -21.64 -5.80
CA THR A 196 5.18 -20.96 -4.86
C THR A 196 6.08 -20.03 -5.64
N LEU A 197 6.04 -18.75 -5.31
CA LEU A 197 6.96 -17.74 -5.83
C LEU A 197 7.96 -17.33 -4.76
N SER A 198 9.16 -16.92 -5.19
CA SER A 198 10.06 -16.15 -4.32
C SER A 198 9.40 -14.80 -4.02
N GLY A 199 9.28 -14.46 -2.74
CA GLY A 199 8.77 -13.18 -2.26
C GLY A 199 9.70 -12.01 -2.60
N GLU A 200 9.32 -10.81 -2.16
CA GLU A 200 10.15 -9.60 -2.30
C GLU A 200 11.52 -9.76 -1.60
N ASP A 201 11.59 -10.53 -0.51
CA ASP A 201 12.84 -11.03 0.05
C ASP A 201 13.09 -12.45 -0.47
N ARG A 202 14.33 -12.76 -0.92
CA ARG A 202 14.70 -14.08 -1.48
C ARG A 202 14.53 -15.24 -0.48
N ARG A 203 14.33 -14.94 0.81
CA ARG A 203 14.09 -15.89 1.89
C ARG A 203 12.61 -16.20 2.11
N ASP A 204 11.71 -15.37 1.58
CA ASP A 204 10.27 -15.58 1.72
C ASP A 204 9.75 -16.33 0.50
N THR A 205 8.87 -17.30 0.75
CA THR A 205 8.13 -17.99 -0.31
C THR A 205 6.67 -17.62 -0.15
N VAL A 206 6.09 -17.06 -1.21
CA VAL A 206 4.68 -16.66 -1.24
C VAL A 206 3.91 -17.72 -2.01
N GLU A 207 2.95 -18.36 -1.34
CA GLU A 207 1.99 -19.24 -2.00
C GLU A 207 0.90 -18.38 -2.66
N GLN A 208 0.64 -18.60 -3.94
CA GLN A 208 -0.43 -17.92 -4.67
C GLN A 208 -1.21 -18.89 -5.57
N LEU A 209 -2.36 -18.45 -6.05
CA LEU A 209 -3.24 -19.22 -6.92
C LEU A 209 -2.57 -19.47 -8.28
N GLN A 210 -2.45 -20.73 -8.69
CA GLN A 210 -1.92 -21.11 -10.00
C GLN A 210 -2.99 -20.91 -11.08
N ALA A 211 -3.26 -19.66 -11.45
CA ALA A 211 -4.20 -19.30 -12.51
C ALA A 211 -3.81 -17.96 -13.16
N ARG A 212 -4.32 -17.74 -14.37
CA ARG A 212 -4.25 -16.45 -15.09
C ARG A 212 -5.44 -15.57 -14.77
N SER A 213 -6.62 -16.15 -14.61
CA SER A 213 -7.85 -15.42 -14.29
C SER A 213 -8.75 -16.20 -13.34
N LEU A 214 -9.49 -15.45 -12.53
CA LEU A 214 -10.49 -15.93 -11.58
C LEU A 214 -11.82 -15.22 -11.84
N THR A 215 -12.87 -15.98 -12.14
CA THR A 215 -14.22 -15.48 -12.34
C THR A 215 -15.12 -15.96 -11.21
N ILE A 216 -15.82 -15.04 -10.58
CA ILE A 216 -16.77 -15.29 -9.49
C ILE A 216 -18.16 -14.89 -9.95
N GLU A 217 -19.13 -15.77 -9.74
CA GLU A 217 -20.55 -15.51 -10.04
C GLU A 217 -21.44 -15.94 -8.86
N ASP A 218 -22.24 -15.01 -8.34
CA ASP A 218 -23.33 -15.27 -7.39
C ASP A 218 -24.67 -14.88 -8.04
N LYS A 219 -25.51 -15.87 -8.31
CA LYS A 219 -26.80 -15.70 -8.98
C LYS A 219 -27.93 -15.29 -8.04
N LYS A 220 -27.76 -15.43 -6.73
CA LYS A 220 -28.82 -15.24 -5.72
C LYS A 220 -28.71 -13.88 -5.03
N ALA A 221 -27.50 -13.50 -4.61
CA ALA A 221 -27.24 -12.24 -3.93
C ALA A 221 -26.70 -11.21 -4.93
N ASN A 222 -27.48 -10.16 -5.22
CA ASN A 222 -27.12 -9.01 -6.06
C ASN A 222 -26.66 -9.30 -7.51
N ARG A 223 -26.76 -10.55 -8.00
CA ARG A 223 -26.28 -10.97 -9.34
C ARG A 223 -24.85 -10.49 -9.61
N ILE A 224 -23.95 -10.85 -8.70
CA ILE A 224 -22.56 -10.44 -8.75
C ILE A 224 -21.86 -11.31 -9.79
N ARG A 225 -21.21 -10.70 -10.77
CA ARG A 225 -20.28 -11.38 -11.68
C ARG A 225 -19.08 -10.48 -11.93
N PHE A 226 -17.89 -10.99 -11.62
CA PHE A 226 -16.65 -10.29 -11.89
C PHE A 226 -15.53 -11.26 -12.27
N THR A 227 -14.56 -10.74 -13.00
CA THR A 227 -13.36 -11.47 -13.39
C THR A 227 -12.14 -10.67 -13.01
N VAL A 228 -11.25 -11.29 -12.24
CA VAL A 228 -9.92 -10.76 -11.91
C VAL A 228 -8.88 -11.46 -12.79
N VAL A 229 -7.93 -10.70 -13.30
CA VAL A 229 -6.84 -11.22 -14.14
C VAL A 229 -5.50 -10.89 -13.49
N ARG A 230 -4.62 -11.89 -13.42
CA ARG A 230 -3.24 -11.74 -12.98
C ARG A 230 -2.44 -10.97 -14.03
N THR A 231 -1.78 -9.89 -13.62
CA THR A 231 -0.88 -9.10 -14.48
C THR A 231 0.57 -9.54 -14.22
N GLY A 232 1.36 -9.75 -15.26
CA GLY A 232 2.73 -10.28 -15.10
C GLY A 232 2.74 -11.70 -14.49
N THR A 233 3.63 -11.92 -13.52
CA THR A 233 3.86 -13.21 -12.84
C THR A 233 3.20 -13.31 -11.46
N SER A 234 2.72 -12.19 -10.90
CA SER A 234 2.20 -12.14 -9.52
C SER A 234 0.77 -11.60 -9.49
N TRP A 235 -0.02 -12.06 -8.51
CA TRP A 235 -1.33 -11.49 -8.25
C TRP A 235 -1.29 -10.13 -7.55
N ASN A 236 -0.13 -9.64 -7.12
CA ASN A 236 -0.02 -8.32 -6.48
C ASN A 236 -0.45 -7.17 -7.39
N GLU A 237 -0.28 -7.33 -8.71
CA GLU A 237 -0.70 -6.34 -9.72
C GLU A 237 -1.98 -6.78 -10.46
N ALA A 238 -2.74 -7.71 -9.88
CA ALA A 238 -3.98 -8.17 -10.49
C ALA A 238 -5.01 -7.04 -10.60
N GLU A 239 -5.74 -7.04 -11.71
CA GLU A 239 -6.76 -6.05 -12.00
C GLU A 239 -8.12 -6.71 -12.21
N LEU A 240 -9.18 -5.96 -11.88
CA LEU A 240 -10.54 -6.31 -12.27
C LEU A 240 -10.62 -6.13 -13.79
N ALA A 241 -10.97 -7.18 -14.54
CA ALA A 241 -11.14 -7.12 -15.99
C ALA A 241 -12.62 -6.96 -16.38
N GLU A 242 -13.51 -7.68 -15.70
CA GLU A 242 -14.97 -7.58 -15.89
C GLU A 242 -15.66 -7.20 -14.56
N PRO A 243 -16.73 -6.39 -14.59
CA PRO A 243 -17.45 -5.89 -15.77
C PRO A 243 -16.82 -4.65 -16.44
N VAL A 244 -15.86 -4.02 -15.77
CA VAL A 244 -15.09 -2.85 -16.23
C VAL A 244 -13.68 -2.99 -15.68
N ARG A 245 -12.67 -2.57 -16.46
CA ARG A 245 -11.27 -2.57 -16.04
C ARG A 245 -11.05 -1.60 -14.87
N ASP A 246 -10.62 -2.10 -13.71
CA ASP A 246 -10.37 -1.28 -12.50
C ASP A 246 -9.32 -1.93 -11.58
N ARG A 247 -8.84 -1.15 -10.60
CA ARG A 247 -7.97 -1.63 -9.53
C ARG A 247 -8.74 -2.36 -8.45
N LEU A 248 -8.05 -3.31 -7.82
CA LEU A 248 -8.55 -4.04 -6.67
C LEU A 248 -8.02 -3.42 -5.38
N ASP A 249 -8.84 -3.43 -4.34
CA ASP A 249 -8.38 -3.19 -2.99
C ASP A 249 -7.41 -4.32 -2.56
N ASP A 250 -6.28 -3.95 -1.96
CA ASP A 250 -5.20 -4.90 -1.65
C ASP A 250 -5.64 -5.99 -0.66
N GLU A 251 -6.40 -5.63 0.37
CA GLU A 251 -6.83 -6.57 1.40
C GLU A 251 -7.99 -7.44 0.90
N ALA A 252 -8.93 -6.85 0.17
CA ALA A 252 -10.00 -7.62 -0.49
C ALA A 252 -9.43 -8.62 -1.50
N ARG A 253 -8.43 -8.22 -2.29
CA ARG A 253 -7.73 -9.11 -3.23
C ARG A 253 -7.06 -10.28 -2.51
N LYS A 254 -6.29 -10.01 -1.44
CA LYS A 254 -5.63 -11.06 -0.66
C LYS A 254 -6.65 -12.03 -0.06
N ALA A 255 -7.72 -11.52 0.55
CA ALA A 255 -8.77 -12.32 1.15
C ALA A 255 -9.50 -13.20 0.12
N LEU A 256 -9.82 -12.63 -1.06
CA LEU A 256 -10.42 -13.36 -2.18
C LEU A 256 -9.53 -14.53 -2.63
N LEU A 257 -8.25 -14.27 -2.91
CA LEU A 257 -7.32 -15.29 -3.42
C LEU A 257 -7.03 -16.38 -2.38
N ALA A 258 -6.81 -15.99 -1.12
CA ALA A 258 -6.62 -16.92 -0.02
C ALA A 258 -7.89 -17.76 0.21
N GLY A 259 -9.06 -17.14 0.14
CA GLY A 259 -10.35 -17.82 0.27
C GLY A 259 -10.53 -18.92 -0.78
N VAL A 260 -10.20 -18.64 -2.05
CA VAL A 260 -10.26 -19.63 -3.14
C VAL A 260 -9.28 -20.79 -2.91
N LEU A 261 -8.05 -20.50 -2.48
CA LEU A 261 -7.03 -21.52 -2.17
C LEU A 261 -7.40 -22.39 -0.96
N ASP A 262 -8.17 -21.85 -0.02
CA ASP A 262 -8.68 -22.51 1.16
C ASP A 262 -10.00 -23.28 0.92
N LEU A 263 -10.38 -23.53 -0.35
CA LEU A 263 -11.51 -24.41 -0.66
C LEU A 263 -11.08 -25.87 -0.79
N TRP A 264 -11.67 -26.70 0.07
CA TRP A 264 -11.40 -28.14 0.17
C TRP A 264 -12.68 -28.95 -0.02
N ALA A 265 -12.55 -30.11 -0.67
CA ALA A 265 -13.54 -31.18 -0.62
C ALA A 265 -13.43 -31.87 0.75
N GLU A 266 -14.36 -31.54 1.65
CA GLU A 266 -14.38 -32.00 3.03
C GLU A 266 -14.84 -33.46 3.12
N GLN A 267 -15.94 -33.75 2.43
CA GLN A 267 -16.58 -35.06 2.45
C GLN A 267 -17.23 -35.35 1.10
N PHE A 268 -16.89 -36.49 0.50
CA PHE A 268 -17.54 -36.97 -0.72
C PHE A 268 -18.92 -37.56 -0.42
N VAL A 269 -19.88 -37.28 -1.29
CA VAL A 269 -21.25 -37.80 -1.21
C VAL A 269 -21.34 -39.03 -2.12
N PRO A 270 -21.58 -40.24 -1.58
CA PRO A 270 -21.63 -41.46 -2.38
C PRO A 270 -22.74 -41.42 -3.44
N ALA A 271 -22.47 -41.97 -4.63
CA ALA A 271 -23.51 -42.19 -5.63
C ALA A 271 -24.57 -43.16 -5.06
N GLY A 272 -25.84 -42.74 -5.04
CA GLY A 272 -26.93 -43.53 -4.46
C GLY A 272 -27.20 -43.29 -2.97
N SER A 273 -26.45 -42.41 -2.29
CA SER A 273 -26.78 -41.97 -0.92
C SER A 273 -27.96 -41.01 -0.85
N GLY A 274 -28.89 -41.07 -1.81
CA GLY A 274 -30.22 -40.49 -1.74
C GLY A 274 -31.07 -41.25 -0.71
N GLY A 275 -30.53 -41.42 0.50
CA GLY A 275 -31.23 -41.94 1.64
C GLY A 275 -32.32 -40.95 2.01
N VAL A 276 -33.55 -41.31 1.66
CA VAL A 276 -34.74 -40.95 2.42
C VAL A 276 -34.37 -40.97 3.90
N SER A 277 -34.44 -39.84 4.59
CA SER A 277 -34.08 -39.80 6.01
C SER A 277 -34.98 -40.80 6.76
N PRO A 278 -34.47 -41.56 7.75
CA PRO A 278 -35.29 -42.51 8.51
C PRO A 278 -36.51 -41.87 9.21
N TRP A 279 -36.50 -40.55 9.34
CA TRP A 279 -37.56 -39.73 9.95
C TRP A 279 -38.73 -39.44 8.99
N SER A 280 -38.56 -39.65 7.69
CA SER A 280 -39.61 -39.44 6.68
C SER A 280 -40.51 -40.66 6.44
N TRP A 281 -40.27 -41.77 7.15
CA TRP A 281 -41.09 -42.99 7.09
C TRP A 281 -42.50 -42.83 7.70
N HIS A 282 -42.82 -41.69 8.31
CA HIS A 282 -44.03 -41.53 9.13
C HIS A 282 -45.04 -40.48 8.61
N ALA A 283 -44.93 -39.96 7.38
CA ALA A 283 -45.75 -38.82 6.97
C ALA A 283 -46.60 -38.94 5.69
N HIS A 284 -46.75 -40.13 5.07
CA HIS A 284 -47.69 -40.28 3.95
C HIS A 284 -48.50 -41.58 4.06
N THR A 285 -49.80 -41.45 4.34
CA THR A 285 -50.77 -42.55 4.46
C THR A 285 -51.41 -42.96 3.13
N TYR A 286 -50.89 -42.52 1.97
CA TYR A 286 -51.37 -42.95 0.66
C TYR A 286 -50.22 -43.17 -0.31
N TRP A 287 -50.14 -44.39 -0.85
CA TRP A 287 -49.12 -44.87 -1.78
C TRP A 287 -49.68 -44.76 -3.20
N ASP A 288 -49.37 -43.67 -3.92
CA ASP A 288 -49.62 -43.59 -5.36
C ASP A 288 -48.30 -43.74 -6.15
N ALA A 289 -48.40 -44.19 -7.39
CA ALA A 289 -47.25 -44.47 -8.25
C ALA A 289 -46.44 -43.20 -8.57
N ALA A 290 -47.06 -42.02 -8.50
CA ALA A 290 -46.40 -40.75 -8.76
C ALA A 290 -45.45 -40.36 -7.62
N SER A 291 -45.87 -40.55 -6.37
CA SER A 291 -45.07 -40.27 -5.17
C SER A 291 -43.87 -41.21 -5.07
N LEU A 292 -44.09 -42.50 -5.35
CA LEU A 292 -43.00 -43.49 -5.46
C LEU A 292 -42.04 -43.13 -6.60
N ALA A 293 -42.52 -42.73 -7.77
CA ALA A 293 -41.66 -42.32 -8.88
C ALA A 293 -40.82 -41.09 -8.53
N VAL A 294 -41.37 -40.14 -7.78
CA VAL A 294 -40.64 -38.95 -7.28
C VAL A 294 -39.58 -39.35 -6.25
N ASP A 295 -39.90 -40.23 -5.31
CA ASP A 295 -38.95 -40.72 -4.31
C ASP A 295 -37.83 -41.57 -4.94
N LEU A 296 -38.16 -42.46 -5.87
CA LEU A 296 -37.19 -43.21 -6.66
C LEU A 296 -36.31 -42.28 -7.52
N PHE A 297 -36.89 -41.25 -8.14
CA PHE A 297 -36.13 -40.25 -8.90
C PHE A 297 -35.12 -39.53 -8.00
N PHE A 298 -35.52 -39.14 -6.78
CA PHE A 298 -34.62 -38.51 -5.82
C PHE A 298 -33.59 -39.43 -5.18
N ALA A 299 -33.75 -40.75 -5.30
CA ALA A 299 -32.72 -41.73 -4.98
C ALA A 299 -31.67 -41.88 -6.11
N THR A 300 -31.94 -41.37 -7.32
CA THR A 300 -30.96 -41.34 -8.42
C THR A 300 -29.95 -40.19 -8.29
N GLN A 301 -28.83 -40.30 -9.00
CA GLN A 301 -27.84 -39.22 -9.10
C GLN A 301 -28.42 -37.94 -9.71
N GLY A 302 -29.36 -38.06 -10.66
CA GLY A 302 -30.08 -36.93 -11.25
C GLY A 302 -30.95 -36.18 -10.23
N GLY A 303 -31.66 -36.92 -9.38
CA GLY A 303 -32.44 -36.33 -8.29
C GLY A 303 -31.56 -35.73 -7.17
N LEU A 304 -30.41 -36.33 -6.87
CA LEU A 304 -29.44 -35.76 -5.94
C LEU A 304 -28.89 -34.42 -6.44
N LEU A 305 -28.59 -34.29 -7.74
CA LEU A 305 -28.16 -33.02 -8.34
C LEU A 305 -29.21 -31.91 -8.18
N VAL A 306 -30.50 -32.26 -8.28
CA VAL A 306 -31.61 -31.31 -8.07
C VAL A 306 -31.70 -30.89 -6.59
N ARG A 307 -31.69 -31.85 -5.65
CA ARG A 307 -31.74 -31.56 -4.20
C ARG A 307 -30.53 -30.77 -3.72
N ALA A 308 -29.36 -31.10 -4.24
CA ALA A 308 -28.11 -30.39 -3.97
C ALA A 308 -28.09 -28.99 -4.61
N GLY A 309 -29.04 -28.62 -5.46
CA GLY A 309 -29.06 -27.34 -6.17
C GLY A 309 -27.95 -27.19 -7.21
N LEU A 310 -27.39 -28.30 -7.70
CA LEU A 310 -26.26 -28.31 -8.65
C LEU A 310 -26.71 -28.36 -10.12
N THR A 311 -28.00 -28.55 -10.39
CA THR A 311 -28.60 -28.34 -11.73
C THR A 311 -28.74 -26.87 -12.08
N ALA A 312 -28.93 -26.02 -11.08
CA ALA A 312 -28.97 -24.56 -11.20
C ALA A 312 -28.15 -23.93 -10.05
N PRO A 313 -26.80 -24.03 -10.11
CA PRO A 313 -25.93 -23.62 -9.01
C PRO A 313 -26.06 -22.14 -8.72
N GLU A 314 -26.18 -21.81 -7.43
CA GLU A 314 -26.31 -20.43 -6.95
C GLU A 314 -25.01 -19.65 -7.08
N ARG A 315 -23.89 -20.35 -6.92
CA ARG A 315 -22.55 -19.77 -6.84
C ARG A 315 -21.58 -20.56 -7.70
N ILE A 316 -20.76 -19.85 -8.47
CA ILE A 316 -19.81 -20.45 -9.40
C ILE A 316 -18.47 -19.75 -9.24
N ILE A 317 -17.40 -20.55 -9.20
CA ILE A 317 -16.01 -20.10 -9.20
C ILE A 317 -15.34 -20.74 -10.40
N THR A 318 -14.73 -19.94 -11.27
CA THR A 318 -14.00 -20.45 -12.43
C THR A 318 -12.60 -19.90 -12.44
N THR A 319 -11.59 -20.77 -12.41
CA THR A 319 -10.20 -20.39 -12.68
C THR A 319 -9.82 -20.82 -14.09
N LYS A 320 -8.94 -20.06 -14.72
CA LYS A 320 -8.34 -20.38 -16.01
C LYS A 320 -6.83 -20.22 -15.91
N ASN A 321 -6.06 -21.23 -16.28
CA ASN A 321 -4.60 -21.17 -16.27
C ASN A 321 -4.04 -20.45 -17.52
N ASP A 322 -2.72 -20.27 -17.60
CA ASP A 322 -2.07 -19.60 -18.74
C ASP A 322 -2.19 -20.40 -20.06
N LYS A 323 -2.39 -21.72 -19.98
CA LYS A 323 -2.51 -22.62 -21.15
C LYS A 323 -3.97 -22.84 -21.60
N GLY A 324 -4.93 -22.28 -20.87
CA GLY A 324 -6.35 -22.30 -21.22
C GLY A 324 -7.19 -23.35 -20.48
N ASP A 325 -6.61 -24.21 -19.65
CA ASP A 325 -7.37 -25.16 -18.83
C ASP A 325 -8.22 -24.41 -17.80
N THR A 326 -9.46 -24.85 -17.64
CA THR A 326 -10.42 -24.25 -16.72
C THR A 326 -10.82 -25.23 -15.62
N VAL A 327 -10.85 -24.75 -14.39
CA VAL A 327 -11.49 -25.45 -13.25
C VAL A 327 -12.70 -24.63 -12.84
N THR A 328 -13.90 -25.21 -13.01
CA THR A 328 -15.16 -24.55 -12.63
C THR A 328 -15.81 -25.31 -11.50
N LEU A 329 -15.89 -24.68 -10.33
CA LEU A 329 -16.57 -25.18 -9.14
C LEU A 329 -18.01 -24.65 -9.11
N LEU A 330 -18.97 -25.56 -9.08
CA LEU A 330 -20.39 -25.27 -8.94
C LEU A 330 -20.79 -25.51 -7.48
N ILE A 331 -21.34 -24.49 -6.82
CA ILE A 331 -21.73 -24.53 -5.41
C ILE A 331 -23.26 -24.42 -5.32
N GLY A 332 -23.86 -25.41 -4.67
CA GLY A 332 -25.29 -25.58 -4.53
C GLY A 332 -25.80 -25.26 -3.12
N ALA A 333 -26.86 -25.96 -2.72
CA ALA A 333 -27.59 -25.78 -1.47
C ALA A 333 -26.75 -26.12 -0.23
N VAL A 334 -27.23 -25.65 0.92
CA VAL A 334 -26.67 -26.01 2.24
C VAL A 334 -26.89 -27.51 2.47
N SER A 335 -25.81 -28.24 2.75
CA SER A 335 -25.85 -29.67 3.01
C SER A 335 -26.06 -29.96 4.50
N SER A 336 -25.33 -29.28 5.38
CA SER A 336 -25.45 -29.46 6.82
C SER A 336 -24.95 -28.25 7.61
N ARG A 337 -25.39 -28.15 8.87
CA ARG A 337 -24.84 -27.20 9.86
C ARG A 337 -24.36 -28.00 11.05
N ARG A 338 -23.09 -27.88 11.39
CA ARG A 338 -22.42 -28.65 12.45
C ARG A 338 -21.95 -27.69 13.54
N GLN A 339 -22.17 -28.01 14.80
CA GLN A 339 -21.65 -27.21 15.91
C GLN A 339 -20.31 -27.78 16.36
N ARG A 340 -19.32 -26.91 16.52
CA ARG A 340 -18.02 -27.23 17.10
C ARG A 340 -17.71 -26.24 18.22
N LEU A 341 -17.13 -26.74 19.31
CA LEU A 341 -16.59 -25.88 20.36
C LEU A 341 -15.25 -25.29 19.89
N ALA A 342 -15.15 -23.96 19.88
CA ALA A 342 -13.92 -23.23 19.58
C ALA A 342 -13.57 -22.29 20.74
N PRO A 343 -12.28 -22.00 20.99
CA PRO A 343 -11.88 -21.03 22.00
C PRO A 343 -12.48 -19.66 21.70
N ALA A 344 -13.04 -19.01 22.72
CA ALA A 344 -13.56 -17.66 22.62
C ALA A 344 -12.43 -16.67 22.25
N PRO A 345 -12.71 -15.60 21.49
CA PRO A 345 -11.74 -14.55 21.22
C PRO A 345 -11.20 -13.98 22.53
N GLN A 346 -9.87 -13.85 22.64
CA GLN A 346 -9.26 -13.32 23.85
C GLN A 346 -9.54 -11.81 23.96
N PRO A 347 -10.10 -11.32 25.08
CA PRO A 347 -10.16 -9.88 25.33
C PRO A 347 -8.74 -9.33 25.54
N PRO A 348 -8.44 -8.11 25.06
CA PRO A 348 -7.12 -7.50 25.23
C PRO A 348 -6.79 -7.33 26.73
N GLY A 349 -5.65 -7.87 27.19
CA GLY A 349 -5.12 -7.68 28.55
C GLY A 349 -5.06 -8.92 29.47
N MET A 350 -5.32 -10.13 28.98
CA MET A 350 -5.23 -11.37 29.78
C MET A 350 -3.83 -12.00 29.81
N PHE A 351 -3.40 -12.50 30.98
CA PHE A 351 -2.10 -13.16 31.20
C PHE A 351 -2.11 -14.64 30.77
N PRO A 352 -0.96 -15.24 30.38
CA PRO A 352 -0.88 -16.66 30.02
C PRO A 352 -1.23 -17.56 31.23
N GLY A 353 -2.27 -18.41 31.11
CA GLY A 353 -2.59 -19.43 32.12
C GLY A 353 -4.08 -19.61 32.48
N MET A 354 -4.99 -18.71 32.06
CA MET A 354 -6.43 -18.93 32.27
C MET A 354 -7.03 -19.89 31.23
N GLN A 355 -7.92 -20.79 31.67
CA GLN A 355 -8.68 -21.69 30.80
C GLN A 355 -9.49 -20.88 29.78
N GLN A 356 -9.24 -21.09 28.49
CA GLN A 356 -9.97 -20.42 27.42
C GLN A 356 -11.42 -20.92 27.40
N GLN A 357 -12.36 -20.00 27.52
CA GLN A 357 -13.79 -20.31 27.46
C GLN A 357 -14.12 -20.86 26.06
N MET A 358 -14.68 -22.06 25.98
CA MET A 358 -15.11 -22.65 24.72
C MET A 358 -16.50 -22.12 24.35
N THR A 359 -16.68 -21.67 23.12
CA THR A 359 -17.97 -21.19 22.59
C THR A 359 -18.42 -22.06 21.41
N PRO A 360 -19.71 -22.37 21.28
CA PRO A 360 -20.22 -23.13 20.14
C PRO A 360 -20.19 -22.26 18.88
N VAL A 361 -19.41 -22.70 17.88
CA VAL A 361 -19.36 -22.12 16.54
C VAL A 361 -20.15 -23.03 15.60
N THR A 362 -21.08 -22.43 14.85
CA THR A 362 -21.85 -23.15 13.82
C THR A 362 -21.09 -23.10 12.50
N GLU A 363 -20.68 -24.25 12.00
CA GLU A 363 -20.06 -24.43 10.70
C GLU A 363 -21.13 -24.84 9.69
N GLU A 364 -21.27 -24.09 8.61
CA GLU A 364 -22.16 -24.42 7.50
C GLU A 364 -21.37 -25.11 6.38
N TYR A 365 -21.93 -26.17 5.82
CA TYR A 365 -21.39 -26.91 4.69
C TYR A 365 -22.36 -26.82 3.51
N ARG A 366 -21.83 -26.79 2.29
CA ARG A 366 -22.63 -26.73 1.05
C ARG A 366 -22.23 -27.85 0.10
N TYR A 367 -23.18 -28.33 -0.67
CA TYR A 367 -22.90 -29.24 -1.77
C TYR A 367 -22.15 -28.52 -2.89
N ALA A 368 -21.19 -29.20 -3.51
CA ALA A 368 -20.44 -28.71 -4.64
C ALA A 368 -20.07 -29.83 -5.61
N LYS A 369 -19.76 -29.46 -6.85
CA LYS A 369 -19.14 -30.33 -7.85
C LYS A 369 -18.25 -29.53 -8.81
N LEU A 370 -17.26 -30.19 -9.42
CA LEU A 370 -16.55 -29.59 -10.55
C LEU A 370 -17.37 -29.76 -11.84
N GLN A 371 -17.27 -28.79 -12.74
CA GLN A 371 -17.84 -28.91 -14.07
C GLN A 371 -17.13 -30.04 -14.82
N TYR A 372 -17.89 -30.90 -15.52
CA TYR A 372 -17.38 -32.13 -16.16
C TYR A 372 -16.86 -33.19 -15.19
N ASN A 373 -17.27 -33.14 -13.92
CA ASN A 373 -17.06 -34.19 -12.94
C ASN A 373 -18.40 -34.50 -12.24
N ASP A 374 -18.77 -35.78 -12.19
CA ASP A 374 -20.05 -36.23 -11.63
C ASP A 374 -19.98 -36.48 -10.11
N GLN A 375 -18.80 -36.38 -9.51
CA GLN A 375 -18.59 -36.52 -8.07
C GLN A 375 -19.10 -35.30 -7.32
N ILE A 376 -20.02 -35.53 -6.37
CA ILE A 376 -20.58 -34.50 -5.49
C ILE A 376 -19.86 -34.58 -4.15
N PHE A 377 -19.54 -33.42 -3.57
CA PHE A 377 -18.86 -33.31 -2.29
C PHE A 377 -19.37 -32.12 -1.48
N GLU A 378 -19.03 -32.08 -0.20
CA GLU A 378 -19.27 -30.95 0.69
C GLU A 378 -18.05 -30.03 0.74
N ILE A 379 -18.31 -28.73 0.74
CA ILE A 379 -17.32 -27.68 1.03
C ILE A 379 -17.74 -26.90 2.26
N LYS A 380 -16.76 -26.39 3.02
CA LYS A 380 -17.02 -25.49 4.14
C LYS A 380 -17.39 -24.09 3.63
N ALA A 381 -18.39 -23.47 4.25
CA ALA A 381 -18.92 -22.18 3.79
C ALA A 381 -18.21 -20.95 4.38
N ASP A 382 -17.25 -21.13 5.30
CA ASP A 382 -16.61 -20.07 6.08
C ASP A 382 -15.80 -19.07 5.22
N LYS A 383 -15.20 -19.54 4.12
CA LYS A 383 -14.46 -18.71 3.14
C LYS A 383 -15.35 -18.07 2.08
N LEU A 384 -16.61 -18.49 1.93
CA LEU A 384 -17.48 -17.99 0.86
C LEU A 384 -17.80 -16.49 1.02
N LYS A 385 -17.77 -15.95 2.24
CA LYS A 385 -17.97 -14.51 2.47
C LYS A 385 -16.82 -13.65 1.93
N ASP A 386 -15.61 -14.21 1.87
CA ASP A 386 -14.40 -13.53 1.40
C ASP A 386 -14.25 -13.67 -0.12
N ILE A 387 -14.84 -14.73 -0.69
CA ILE A 387 -14.85 -14.98 -2.14
C ILE A 387 -15.99 -14.23 -2.84
N PHE A 388 -17.21 -14.35 -2.33
CA PHE A 388 -18.41 -13.76 -2.93
C PHE A 388 -18.66 -12.35 -2.38
N VAL A 389 -17.67 -11.48 -2.59
CA VAL A 389 -17.72 -10.06 -2.22
C VAL A 389 -18.40 -9.22 -3.31
N THR A 390 -19.02 -8.12 -2.91
CA THR A 390 -19.61 -7.15 -3.83
C THR A 390 -18.52 -6.29 -4.49
N LEU A 391 -18.80 -5.75 -5.68
CA LEU A 391 -17.84 -4.95 -6.45
C LEU A 391 -17.35 -3.71 -5.69
N ASP A 392 -18.18 -3.09 -4.85
CA ASP A 392 -17.83 -1.93 -4.04
C ASP A 392 -16.76 -2.23 -2.98
N LYS A 393 -16.73 -3.46 -2.46
CA LYS A 393 -15.70 -3.91 -1.51
C LYS A 393 -14.44 -4.38 -2.21
N LEU A 394 -14.57 -4.89 -3.43
CA LEU A 394 -13.47 -5.45 -4.20
C LEU A 394 -12.62 -4.36 -4.87
N ARG A 395 -13.23 -3.25 -5.29
CA ARG A 395 -12.54 -2.16 -6.00
C ARG A 395 -11.75 -1.26 -5.04
N ASP A 396 -10.59 -0.77 -5.49
CA ASP A 396 -9.84 0.23 -4.74
C ASP A 396 -10.62 1.55 -4.73
N SER A 397 -11.02 1.99 -3.53
CA SER A 397 -11.75 3.24 -3.36
C SER A 397 -10.90 4.47 -3.67
N ARG A 398 -9.56 4.39 -3.57
CA ARG A 398 -8.67 5.52 -3.85
C ARG A 398 -8.58 5.79 -5.34
N ILE A 399 -8.55 7.08 -5.69
CA ILE A 399 -8.43 7.53 -7.08
C ILE A 399 -6.96 7.61 -7.49
N VAL A 400 -6.08 8.07 -6.60
CA VAL A 400 -4.64 8.19 -6.86
C VAL A 400 -3.90 7.58 -5.67
N HIS A 401 -2.83 6.82 -5.93
CA HIS A 401 -2.03 6.19 -4.87
C HIS A 401 -0.62 6.76 -4.87
N PHE A 402 -0.33 7.62 -3.90
CA PHE A 402 1.01 8.14 -3.63
C PHE A 402 1.09 8.72 -2.22
N ASN A 403 2.31 8.80 -1.69
CA ASN A 403 2.60 9.57 -0.50
C ASN A 403 2.97 11.01 -0.89
N SER A 404 2.35 12.00 -0.25
CA SER A 404 2.59 13.41 -0.53
C SER A 404 4.05 13.84 -0.28
N ALA A 405 4.78 13.16 0.61
CA ALA A 405 6.19 13.44 0.88
C ALA A 405 7.14 13.09 -0.29
N ASP A 406 6.73 12.13 -1.12
CA ASP A 406 7.50 11.65 -2.28
C ASP A 406 7.30 12.56 -3.50
N ALA A 407 6.37 13.51 -3.42
CA ALA A 407 6.18 14.51 -4.46
C ALA A 407 7.41 15.42 -4.59
N ARG A 408 7.79 15.66 -5.86
CA ARG A 408 8.91 16.53 -6.24
C ARG A 408 8.47 17.66 -7.15
N ARG A 409 7.40 17.47 -7.92
CA ARG A 409 6.92 18.46 -8.87
C ARG A 409 5.40 18.36 -9.02
N VAL A 410 4.73 19.51 -9.07
CA VAL A 410 3.29 19.62 -9.30
C VAL A 410 3.07 20.64 -10.40
N GLU A 411 2.42 20.23 -11.49
CA GLU A 411 1.94 21.14 -12.53
C GLU A 411 0.42 21.23 -12.46
N ILE A 412 -0.13 22.44 -12.45
CA ILE A 412 -1.57 22.70 -12.44
C ILE A 412 -1.89 23.56 -13.65
N LYS A 413 -2.78 23.08 -14.52
CA LYS A 413 -3.30 23.85 -15.67
C LYS A 413 -4.76 24.18 -15.42
N HIS A 414 -5.08 25.46 -15.26
CA HIS A 414 -6.43 25.94 -14.94
C HIS A 414 -6.65 27.32 -15.56
N LYS A 415 -7.80 27.53 -16.26
CA LYS A 415 -8.17 28.82 -16.87
C LYS A 415 -7.09 29.50 -17.73
N GLY A 416 -6.27 28.70 -18.43
CA GLY A 416 -5.16 29.22 -19.25
C GLY A 416 -3.91 29.61 -18.46
N GLU A 417 -3.92 29.49 -17.13
CA GLU A 417 -2.75 29.62 -16.26
C GLU A 417 -2.05 28.25 -16.14
N GLU A 418 -0.71 28.26 -16.22
CA GLU A 418 0.14 27.10 -15.95
C GLU A 418 0.96 27.40 -14.69
N ILE A 419 0.63 26.72 -13.60
CA ILE A 419 1.31 26.80 -12.31
C ILE A 419 2.25 25.61 -12.21
N VAL A 420 3.52 25.85 -11.95
CA VAL A 420 4.51 24.78 -11.76
C VAL A 420 5.17 25.00 -10.41
N LEU A 421 5.10 23.99 -9.55
CA LEU A 421 5.71 23.95 -8.24
C LEU A 421 6.77 22.84 -8.22
N GLU A 422 7.97 23.16 -7.78
CA GLU A 422 9.09 22.22 -7.68
C GLU A 422 9.66 22.23 -6.28
N LYS A 423 9.95 21.05 -5.76
CA LYS A 423 10.55 20.88 -4.44
C LYS A 423 12.06 20.91 -4.55
N ASP A 424 12.69 21.91 -3.92
CA ASP A 424 14.13 22.10 -3.89
C ASP A 424 14.61 22.07 -2.43
N GLN A 425 15.54 21.17 -2.12
CA GLN A 425 16.10 20.96 -0.77
C GLN A 425 15.08 20.77 0.38
N GLY A 426 13.83 20.45 0.06
CA GLY A 426 12.77 20.24 1.06
C GLY A 426 11.63 21.25 0.96
N ASP A 427 11.89 22.42 0.36
CA ASP A 427 10.94 23.52 0.24
C ASP A 427 10.36 23.61 -1.17
N TRP A 428 9.08 23.97 -1.25
CA TRP A 428 8.40 24.17 -2.53
C TRP A 428 8.69 25.57 -3.07
N LYS A 429 9.06 25.62 -4.35
CA LYS A 429 9.23 26.84 -5.13
C LYS A 429 8.21 26.89 -6.24
N LEU A 430 7.60 28.05 -6.43
CA LEU A 430 6.81 28.37 -7.60
C LEU A 430 7.76 28.72 -8.74
N VAL A 431 7.70 27.99 -9.84
CA VAL A 431 8.55 28.17 -11.03
C VAL A 431 7.80 28.92 -12.13
N LYS A 432 6.52 28.57 -12.33
CA LYS A 432 5.61 29.22 -13.27
C LYS A 432 4.34 29.67 -12.57
N PRO A 433 3.73 30.80 -12.99
CA PRO A 433 4.11 31.66 -14.12
C PRO A 433 5.32 32.57 -13.84
N PHE A 434 5.83 32.60 -12.61
CA PHE A 434 7.00 33.36 -12.21
C PHE A 434 7.75 32.63 -11.09
N PRO A 435 9.08 32.85 -10.95
CA PRO A 435 9.87 32.25 -9.90
C PRO A 435 9.60 32.93 -8.55
N ALA A 436 9.26 32.15 -7.51
CA ALA A 436 9.05 32.61 -6.14
C ALA A 436 9.15 31.46 -5.14
N GLU A 437 9.35 31.78 -3.86
CA GLU A 437 9.10 30.81 -2.78
C GLU A 437 7.60 30.48 -2.72
N ALA A 438 7.27 29.19 -2.54
CA ALA A 438 5.89 28.77 -2.37
C ALA A 438 5.56 28.57 -0.89
N ASP A 439 4.29 28.73 -0.55
CA ASP A 439 3.77 28.35 0.76
C ASP A 439 3.66 26.81 0.83
N ASN A 440 4.61 26.20 1.54
CA ASN A 440 4.69 24.76 1.76
C ASN A 440 3.38 24.16 2.29
N SER A 441 2.65 24.89 3.16
CA SER A 441 1.38 24.41 3.71
C SER A 441 0.34 24.30 2.61
N LYS A 442 0.28 25.30 1.73
CA LYS A 442 -0.68 25.36 0.61
C LYS A 442 -0.43 24.28 -0.43
N VAL A 443 0.83 23.94 -0.71
CA VAL A 443 1.16 22.83 -1.62
C VAL A 443 0.83 21.49 -0.97
N THR A 444 1.17 21.32 0.31
CA THR A 444 0.88 20.10 1.07
C THR A 444 -0.63 19.84 1.17
N ASP A 445 -1.43 20.88 1.45
CA ASP A 445 -2.91 20.79 1.48
C ASP A 445 -3.47 20.20 0.17
N LEU A 446 -2.96 20.65 -0.98
CA LEU A 446 -3.37 20.13 -2.30
C LEU A 446 -2.97 18.66 -2.44
N LEU A 447 -1.71 18.33 -2.16
CA LEU A 447 -1.18 16.98 -2.32
C LEU A 447 -1.91 15.97 -1.42
N THR A 448 -2.12 16.32 -0.16
CA THR A 448 -2.88 15.50 0.79
C THR A 448 -4.33 15.33 0.31
N LYS A 449 -4.99 16.40 -0.16
CA LYS A 449 -6.34 16.27 -0.69
C LYS A 449 -6.40 15.34 -1.89
N LEU A 450 -5.39 15.37 -2.77
CA LEU A 450 -5.28 14.51 -3.95
C LEU A 450 -4.99 13.04 -3.59
N SER A 451 -4.12 12.77 -2.60
CA SER A 451 -3.85 11.41 -2.12
C SER A 451 -5.05 10.78 -1.41
N ASP A 452 -5.86 11.62 -0.74
CA ASP A 452 -7.01 11.17 0.04
C ASP A 452 -8.29 11.06 -0.79
N LEU A 453 -8.23 11.35 -2.09
CA LEU A 453 -9.40 11.24 -2.97
C LEU A 453 -9.91 9.81 -3.05
N GLN A 454 -11.18 9.64 -2.70
CA GLN A 454 -11.88 8.36 -2.74
C GLN A 454 -13.24 8.48 -3.42
N ALA A 455 -13.66 7.40 -4.09
CA ALA A 455 -15.00 7.22 -4.62
C ALA A 455 -15.45 5.77 -4.39
N ARG A 456 -16.74 5.58 -4.09
CA ARG A 456 -17.36 4.27 -3.82
C ARG A 456 -18.77 4.21 -4.39
N ASP A 457 -19.28 3.00 -4.63
CA ASP A 457 -20.67 2.77 -5.01
C ASP A 457 -21.14 3.65 -6.18
N LYS A 458 -22.22 4.42 -5.95
CA LYS A 458 -22.85 5.38 -6.89
C LYS A 458 -21.96 6.56 -7.30
N ASP A 459 -20.81 6.73 -6.65
CA ASP A 459 -19.82 7.75 -6.99
C ASP A 459 -18.78 7.25 -8.00
N ILE A 460 -18.80 5.96 -8.34
CA ILE A 460 -18.08 5.39 -9.48
C ILE A 460 -19.06 5.28 -10.66
N ILE A 461 -18.70 5.86 -11.80
CA ILE A 461 -19.53 5.86 -13.00
C ILE A 461 -18.86 5.01 -14.07
N ASP A 462 -19.47 3.85 -14.31
CA ASP A 462 -19.00 2.84 -15.26
C ASP A 462 -19.70 3.00 -16.62
N LYS A 463 -18.96 2.78 -17.71
CA LYS A 463 -19.49 2.64 -19.10
C LYS A 463 -20.24 3.86 -19.65
N ASP A 464 -20.05 5.05 -19.08
CA ASP A 464 -20.62 6.30 -19.62
C ASP A 464 -19.54 7.12 -20.37
N ASP A 465 -19.98 8.06 -21.21
CA ASP A 465 -19.10 8.90 -22.04
C ASP A 465 -18.41 9.99 -21.19
N PRO A 466 -17.06 10.00 -21.09
CA PRO A 466 -16.31 11.03 -20.36
C PRO A 466 -16.64 12.47 -20.79
N LYS A 467 -17.07 12.68 -22.05
CA LYS A 467 -17.47 14.01 -22.54
C LYS A 467 -18.62 14.62 -21.74
N LYS A 468 -19.59 13.81 -21.30
CA LYS A 468 -20.74 14.29 -20.50
C LYS A 468 -20.33 14.92 -19.16
N TYR A 469 -19.15 14.56 -18.68
CA TYR A 469 -18.60 15.02 -17.41
C TYR A 469 -17.49 16.06 -17.58
N GLY A 470 -17.27 16.57 -18.79
CA GLY A 470 -16.31 17.64 -19.08
C GLY A 470 -14.85 17.17 -19.14
N PHE A 471 -14.59 15.91 -19.51
CA PHE A 471 -13.21 15.41 -19.69
C PHE A 471 -12.66 15.57 -21.11
N ASP A 472 -13.47 16.04 -22.06
CA ASP A 472 -13.01 16.52 -23.38
C ASP A 472 -12.23 17.83 -23.27
N GLN A 473 -12.69 18.74 -22.41
CA GLN A 473 -12.01 19.96 -22.02
C GLN A 473 -11.98 20.05 -20.49
N PRO A 474 -11.05 19.34 -19.83
CA PRO A 474 -10.97 19.33 -18.37
C PRO A 474 -10.78 20.75 -17.83
N SER A 475 -11.54 21.09 -16.78
CA SER A 475 -11.49 22.41 -16.15
C SER A 475 -10.15 22.66 -15.43
N VAL A 476 -9.56 21.59 -14.90
CA VAL A 476 -8.20 21.57 -14.36
C VAL A 476 -7.49 20.27 -14.71
N VAL A 477 -6.19 20.34 -15.03
CA VAL A 477 -5.31 19.17 -15.10
C VAL A 477 -4.17 19.34 -14.09
N VAL A 478 -4.04 18.39 -13.17
CA VAL A 478 -2.95 18.34 -12.20
C VAL A 478 -2.03 17.18 -12.54
N LYS A 479 -0.73 17.47 -12.73
CA LYS A 479 0.31 16.45 -12.90
C LYS A 479 1.22 16.46 -11.70
N ILE A 480 1.49 15.29 -11.13
CA ILE A 480 2.34 15.11 -9.95
C ILE A 480 3.47 14.18 -10.34
N SER A 481 4.71 14.65 -10.27
CA SER A 481 5.89 13.80 -10.38
C SER A 481 6.35 13.41 -8.97
N ILE A 482 6.42 12.11 -8.72
CA ILE A 482 6.85 11.52 -7.46
C ILE A 482 8.12 10.69 -7.66
N GLU A 483 8.95 10.67 -6.64
CA GLU A 483 10.21 9.94 -6.59
C GLU A 483 10.17 9.00 -5.37
N GLU A 484 9.93 7.72 -5.62
CA GLU A 484 9.75 6.70 -4.58
C GLU A 484 11.00 5.82 -4.47
N GLU A 485 11.31 5.42 -3.25
CA GLU A 485 12.38 4.46 -2.97
C GLU A 485 11.90 3.04 -3.25
N ILE A 486 12.67 2.27 -4.03
CA ILE A 486 12.33 0.87 -4.30
C ILE A 486 12.63 0.05 -3.04
N LYS A 487 11.60 -0.24 -2.24
CA LYS A 487 11.70 -1.22 -1.14
C LYS A 487 11.79 -2.61 -1.77
N GLY A 488 12.93 -3.29 -1.62
CA GLY A 488 13.11 -4.64 -2.17
C GLY A 488 14.53 -5.06 -2.57
N GLN A 489 15.57 -4.28 -2.30
CA GLN A 489 16.94 -4.81 -2.31
C GLN A 489 17.58 -4.60 -0.94
N ASP A 490 17.74 -5.71 -0.23
CA ASP A 490 18.57 -5.84 0.96
C ASP A 490 20.04 -5.58 0.55
N GLN A 491 20.40 -4.31 0.31
CA GLN A 491 21.75 -3.90 -0.01
C GLN A 491 22.57 -3.82 1.28
N ARG A 492 23.08 -4.96 1.73
CA ARG A 492 24.31 -4.95 2.53
C ARG A 492 25.45 -4.49 1.63
N GLY A 493 25.64 -3.18 1.59
CA GLY A 493 26.76 -2.52 0.91
C GLY A 493 26.38 -1.23 0.22
N ALA A 494 26.30 -0.15 1.00
CA ALA A 494 26.56 1.28 0.66
C ALA A 494 26.29 1.80 -0.77
N SER A 495 25.33 1.26 -1.51
CA SER A 495 24.82 1.88 -2.73
C SER A 495 23.51 2.60 -2.41
N PRO A 496 23.29 3.82 -2.92
CA PRO A 496 22.06 4.56 -2.68
C PRO A 496 20.88 3.77 -3.26
N ALA A 497 19.79 3.66 -2.48
CA ALA A 497 18.59 2.97 -2.91
C ALA A 497 18.12 3.50 -4.27
N ALA A 498 17.87 2.59 -5.20
CA ALA A 498 17.41 2.95 -6.52
C ALA A 498 16.05 3.65 -6.40
N LYS A 499 15.97 4.87 -6.94
CA LYS A 499 14.76 5.69 -6.89
C LYS A 499 13.98 5.54 -8.18
N LYS A 500 12.68 5.31 -8.09
CA LYS A 500 11.76 5.22 -9.23
C LYS A 500 10.97 6.52 -9.33
N THR A 501 11.04 7.17 -10.48
CA THR A 501 10.20 8.33 -10.78
C THR A 501 8.97 7.89 -11.55
N ARG A 502 7.78 8.33 -11.13
CA ARG A 502 6.53 8.18 -11.90
C ARG A 502 5.74 9.48 -11.91
N THR A 503 4.94 9.67 -12.95
CA THR A 503 4.07 10.85 -13.10
C THR A 503 2.61 10.43 -13.05
N LEU A 504 1.84 11.05 -12.18
CA LEU A 504 0.42 10.83 -11.98
C LEU A 504 -0.35 12.02 -12.56
N THR A 505 -1.37 11.77 -13.38
CA THR A 505 -2.20 12.83 -13.97
C THR A 505 -3.63 12.72 -13.46
N VAL A 506 -4.13 13.79 -12.87
CA VAL A 506 -5.51 13.94 -12.39
C VAL A 506 -6.20 15.00 -13.22
N ARG A 507 -7.29 14.62 -13.89
CA ARG A 507 -8.16 15.52 -14.66
C ARG A 507 -9.40 15.83 -13.85
N VAL A 508 -9.76 17.10 -13.80
CA VAL A 508 -10.96 17.60 -13.13
C VAL A 508 -11.96 18.01 -14.21
N GLY A 509 -13.14 17.41 -14.15
CA GLY A 509 -14.23 17.66 -15.09
C GLY A 509 -15.17 18.76 -14.60
N LYS A 510 -16.48 18.53 -14.80
CA LYS A 510 -17.57 19.41 -14.37
C LYS A 510 -17.63 19.50 -12.84
N HIS A 511 -17.96 20.68 -12.34
CA HIS A 511 -18.30 20.92 -10.94
C HIS A 511 -19.83 21.05 -10.80
N ASP A 512 -20.45 20.17 -10.03
CA ASP A 512 -21.87 20.21 -9.67
C ASP A 512 -22.00 20.84 -8.28
N ALA A 513 -22.04 22.17 -8.25
CA ALA A 513 -22.06 22.96 -7.02
C ALA A 513 -23.33 22.71 -6.18
N ASP A 514 -24.47 22.45 -6.84
CA ASP A 514 -25.75 22.19 -6.17
C ASP A 514 -25.68 20.89 -5.34
N LYS A 515 -24.99 19.87 -5.87
CA LYS A 515 -24.79 18.59 -5.19
C LYS A 515 -23.50 18.51 -4.38
N LYS A 516 -22.68 19.57 -4.38
CA LYS A 516 -21.34 19.61 -3.78
C LYS A 516 -20.44 18.48 -4.28
N LYS A 517 -20.51 18.18 -5.58
CA LYS A 517 -19.77 17.09 -6.20
C LYS A 517 -18.88 17.57 -7.33
N LEU A 518 -17.71 16.95 -7.46
CA LEU A 518 -16.73 17.22 -8.49
C LEU A 518 -16.40 15.93 -9.24
N TYR A 519 -16.37 15.98 -10.57
CA TYR A 519 -15.98 14.82 -11.38
C TYR A 519 -14.46 14.78 -11.57
N VAL A 520 -13.84 13.63 -11.31
CA VAL A 520 -12.39 13.42 -11.40
C VAL A 520 -12.06 12.11 -12.12
N MET A 521 -11.01 12.14 -12.94
CA MET A 521 -10.51 10.99 -13.70
C MET A 521 -8.97 11.00 -13.67
N THR A 522 -8.33 9.83 -13.77
CA THR A 522 -6.88 9.70 -13.93
C THR A 522 -6.53 9.12 -15.29
N ASP A 523 -5.31 9.36 -15.77
CA ASP A 523 -4.88 8.81 -17.06
C ASP A 523 -4.55 7.31 -16.97
N ASP A 524 -4.16 6.83 -15.78
CA ASP A 524 -3.79 5.43 -15.54
C ASP A 524 -5.00 4.48 -15.58
N TRP A 525 -6.19 4.98 -15.22
CA TRP A 525 -7.41 4.19 -15.08
C TRP A 525 -8.61 4.93 -15.68
N PRO A 526 -9.35 4.32 -16.63
CA PRO A 526 -10.46 4.98 -17.32
C PRO A 526 -11.74 5.02 -16.47
N ARG A 527 -11.64 5.48 -15.21
CA ARG A 527 -12.71 5.52 -14.22
C ARG A 527 -13.17 6.95 -14.00
N ILE A 528 -14.46 7.21 -14.21
CA ILE A 528 -15.08 8.49 -13.87
C ILE A 528 -15.51 8.42 -12.40
N ASN A 529 -15.01 9.34 -11.59
CA ASN A 529 -15.28 9.40 -10.17
C ASN A 529 -16.03 10.68 -9.83
N ARG A 530 -16.98 10.59 -8.90
CA ARG A 530 -17.68 11.73 -8.33
C ARG A 530 -17.24 11.91 -6.87
N VAL A 531 -16.39 12.88 -6.61
CA VAL A 531 -15.87 13.17 -5.26
C VAL A 531 -16.57 14.38 -4.63
N GLU A 532 -16.39 14.57 -3.32
CA GLU A 532 -16.79 15.81 -2.65
C GLU A 532 -16.08 17.03 -3.25
N ASP A 533 -16.77 18.16 -3.34
CA ASP A 533 -16.29 19.39 -3.98
C ASP A 533 -15.15 20.12 -3.25
N GLY A 534 -14.75 19.68 -2.05
CA GLY A 534 -13.64 20.29 -1.29
C GLY A 534 -12.29 20.32 -2.02
N LEU A 535 -12.12 19.55 -3.11
CA LEU A 535 -10.96 19.66 -3.99
C LEU A 535 -11.00 20.94 -4.86
N ALA A 536 -12.19 21.40 -5.27
CA ALA A 536 -12.39 22.52 -6.18
C ALA A 536 -11.63 23.81 -5.76
N PRO A 537 -11.74 24.32 -4.52
CA PRO A 537 -11.01 25.53 -4.13
C PRO A 537 -9.48 25.36 -4.11
N LEU A 538 -8.98 24.12 -4.00
CA LEU A 538 -7.55 23.85 -4.01
C LEU A 538 -7.01 23.83 -5.44
N VAL A 539 -7.68 23.14 -6.36
CA VAL A 539 -7.23 23.04 -7.77
C VAL A 539 -7.50 24.29 -8.58
N GLN A 540 -8.41 25.17 -8.13
CA GLN A 540 -8.71 26.45 -8.76
C GLN A 540 -7.88 27.62 -8.17
N ARG A 541 -7.04 27.35 -7.17
CA ARG A 541 -6.17 28.35 -6.55
C ARG A 541 -5.20 28.93 -7.60
N SER A 542 -5.11 30.25 -7.67
CA SER A 542 -4.17 30.93 -8.59
C SER A 542 -2.73 30.77 -8.13
N ALA A 543 -1.75 31.11 -9.00
CA ALA A 543 -0.35 31.08 -8.63
C ALA A 543 -0.02 31.93 -7.39
N LEU A 544 -0.67 33.10 -7.25
CA LEU A 544 -0.50 33.98 -6.09
C LEU A 544 -0.97 33.34 -4.79
N GLY A 545 -1.93 32.41 -4.84
CA GLY A 545 -2.37 31.67 -3.65
C GLY A 545 -1.36 30.62 -3.19
N TYR A 546 -0.43 30.22 -4.04
CA TYR A 546 0.69 29.34 -3.68
C TYR A 546 1.96 30.12 -3.33
N ARG A 547 2.05 31.41 -3.68
CA ARG A 547 3.21 32.24 -3.36
C ARG A 547 3.31 32.48 -1.85
N SER A 548 4.49 32.26 -1.27
CA SER A 548 4.76 32.59 0.12
C SER A 548 4.61 34.10 0.35
N LYS A 549 3.89 34.47 1.42
CA LYS A 549 3.78 35.86 1.87
C LYS A 549 4.98 36.32 2.67
N ARG A 550 5.80 35.39 3.16
CA ARG A 550 6.96 35.68 3.99
C ARG A 550 8.08 36.26 3.15
N LEU A 551 8.51 37.47 3.49
CA LEU A 551 9.58 38.19 2.80
C LEU A 551 10.88 38.11 3.59
N PHE A 552 10.81 38.26 4.91
CA PHE A 552 11.95 38.10 5.82
C PHE A 552 11.72 36.94 6.81
N ASP A 553 12.84 36.32 7.17
CA ASP A 553 12.95 35.28 8.19
C ASP A 553 14.32 35.42 8.86
N PHE A 554 14.40 36.24 9.90
CA PHE A 554 15.62 36.38 10.70
C PHE A 554 15.29 36.59 12.17
N ASN A 555 16.25 36.25 13.03
CA ASN A 555 16.14 36.49 14.46
C ASN A 555 16.62 37.91 14.80
N ALA A 556 15.87 38.62 15.64
CA ALA A 556 16.23 39.96 16.12
C ALA A 556 17.63 40.00 16.75
N THR A 557 18.05 38.91 17.41
CA THR A 557 19.37 38.79 18.04
C THR A 557 20.53 38.83 17.06
N ASP A 558 20.28 38.51 15.79
CA ASP A 558 21.30 38.47 14.75
C ASP A 558 21.53 39.85 14.12
N VAL A 559 20.73 40.85 14.48
CA VAL A 559 20.82 42.19 13.91
C VAL A 559 21.86 43.02 14.67
N ALA A 560 22.76 43.65 13.92
CA ALA A 560 23.77 44.56 14.43
C ALA A 560 23.33 46.02 14.34
N LYS A 561 22.59 46.38 13.27
CA LYS A 561 22.24 47.76 12.95
C LYS A 561 20.96 47.87 12.14
N ILE A 562 20.19 48.91 12.43
CA ILE A 562 19.00 49.32 11.67
C ILE A 562 19.15 50.79 11.29
N ASP A 563 19.06 51.08 9.99
CA ASP A 563 18.94 52.44 9.47
C ASP A 563 17.51 52.65 8.96
N ILE A 564 16.81 53.60 9.56
CA ILE A 564 15.46 54.03 9.17
C ILE A 564 15.58 55.44 8.62
N ASN A 565 15.06 55.66 7.41
CA ASN A 565 14.87 56.99 6.86
C ASN A 565 13.38 57.19 6.66
N TYR A 566 12.80 58.18 7.34
CA TYR A 566 11.40 58.57 7.19
C TYR A 566 11.33 60.04 6.73
N GLN A 567 10.92 60.25 5.48
CA GLN A 567 10.79 61.57 4.86
C GLN A 567 12.06 62.43 4.98
N GLY A 568 13.24 61.81 4.88
CA GLY A 568 14.54 62.47 5.02
C GLY A 568 15.06 62.55 6.46
N LYS A 569 14.26 62.21 7.48
CA LYS A 569 14.72 62.08 8.87
C LYS A 569 15.36 60.72 9.07
N LYS A 570 16.65 60.71 9.41
CA LYS A 570 17.41 59.48 9.63
C LYS A 570 17.46 59.10 11.11
N VAL A 571 17.13 57.85 11.39
CA VAL A 571 17.29 57.19 12.69
C VAL A 571 18.21 55.99 12.49
N THR A 572 19.30 55.94 13.26
CA THR A 572 20.22 54.79 13.24
C THR A 572 20.29 54.17 14.62
N LEU A 573 19.97 52.89 14.70
CA LEU A 573 20.04 52.08 15.91
C LEU A 573 21.16 51.05 15.73
N GLU A 574 22.09 51.02 16.67
CA GLU A 574 23.24 50.11 16.65
C GLU A 574 23.31 49.32 17.95
N ARG A 575 23.66 48.05 17.82
CA ARG A 575 23.82 47.16 18.97
C ARG A 575 25.25 47.21 19.48
N ASP A 576 25.41 47.47 20.78
CA ASP A 576 26.69 47.55 21.46
C ASP A 576 26.65 46.73 22.76
N GLN A 577 27.46 45.67 22.83
CA GLN A 577 27.59 44.81 24.02
C GLN A 577 26.24 44.43 24.67
N ASP A 578 25.28 43.99 23.84
CA ASP A 578 23.90 43.60 24.17
C ASP A 578 22.86 44.71 24.40
N ALA A 579 23.27 45.99 24.42
CA ALA A 579 22.34 47.12 24.50
C ALA A 579 22.14 47.80 23.14
N TRP A 580 20.94 48.35 22.90
CA TRP A 580 20.69 49.20 21.74
C TRP A 580 21.06 50.65 22.03
N ARG A 581 21.71 51.29 21.07
CA ARG A 581 22.07 52.70 21.11
C ARG A 581 21.50 53.42 19.90
N LEU A 582 20.98 54.62 20.14
CA LEU A 582 20.70 55.59 19.09
C LEU A 582 22.03 56.20 18.67
N ALA A 583 22.40 56.04 17.41
CA ALA A 583 23.63 56.60 16.83
C ALA A 583 23.37 57.86 16.00
N THR A 584 22.15 58.03 15.47
CA THR A 584 21.70 59.20 14.71
C THR A 584 20.23 59.46 15.05
N PRO A 585 19.82 60.71 15.33
CA PRO A 585 20.55 61.98 15.15
C PRO A 585 21.57 62.31 16.25
N VAL A 586 21.48 61.68 17.42
CA VAL A 586 22.40 61.88 18.55
C VAL A 586 22.93 60.53 19.03
N LYS A 587 24.08 60.52 19.68
CA LYS A 587 24.60 59.34 20.38
C LYS A 587 23.97 59.23 21.76
N ALA A 588 23.08 58.27 21.94
CA ALA A 588 22.30 58.08 23.16
C ALA A 588 21.97 56.61 23.39
N GLU A 589 21.62 56.24 24.62
CA GLU A 589 20.95 54.96 24.89
C GLU A 589 19.59 54.92 24.18
N ALA A 590 19.21 53.73 23.72
CA ALA A 590 17.91 53.47 23.14
C ALA A 590 17.10 52.49 24.01
N ASP A 591 15.78 52.59 23.93
CA ASP A 591 14.83 51.68 24.53
C ASP A 591 14.90 50.31 23.82
N THR A 592 15.64 49.38 24.43
CA THR A 592 15.84 48.02 23.91
C THR A 592 14.52 47.31 23.61
N ALA A 593 13.52 47.40 24.50
CA ALA A 593 12.24 46.73 24.29
C ALA A 593 11.52 47.24 23.04
N ARG A 594 11.62 48.55 22.78
CA ARG A 594 11.03 49.18 21.59
C ARG A 594 11.76 48.80 20.30
N VAL A 595 13.09 48.69 20.34
CA VAL A 595 13.87 48.22 19.19
C VAL A 595 13.60 46.75 18.91
N ASP A 596 13.56 45.92 19.93
CA ASP A 596 13.30 44.48 19.81
C ASP A 596 11.90 44.20 19.26
N GLN A 597 10.88 44.98 19.65
CA GLN A 597 9.55 44.89 19.06
C GLN A 597 9.55 45.21 17.56
N LEU A 598 10.23 46.30 17.15
CA LEU A 598 10.37 46.63 15.73
C LEU A 598 11.08 45.53 14.95
N LEU A 599 12.13 44.94 15.54
CA LEU A 599 12.86 43.84 14.94
C LEU A 599 12.06 42.54 14.87
N ALA A 600 11.18 42.28 15.83
CA ALA A 600 10.27 41.14 15.75
C ALA A 600 9.31 41.30 14.56
N ASP A 601 8.74 42.50 14.38
CA ASP A 601 7.81 42.79 13.28
C ASP A 601 8.51 42.78 11.91
N LEU A 602 9.75 43.26 11.82
CA LEU A 602 10.56 43.20 10.60
C LEU A 602 11.14 41.79 10.34
N GLY A 603 11.49 41.04 11.39
CA GLY A 603 12.07 39.69 11.29
C GLY A 603 11.10 38.66 10.72
N HIS A 604 9.81 38.88 10.92
CA HIS A 604 8.71 38.11 10.34
C HIS A 604 7.92 38.92 9.31
N LEU A 605 8.59 39.81 8.56
CA LEU A 605 7.91 40.63 7.57
C LEU A 605 7.16 39.78 6.55
N GLU A 606 5.85 39.96 6.51
CA GLU A 606 4.95 39.36 5.52
C GLU A 606 4.28 40.43 4.67
N ALA A 607 4.15 40.14 3.37
CA ALA A 607 3.29 40.89 2.48
C ALA A 607 1.83 40.72 2.92
N ALA A 608 1.13 41.82 3.21
CA ALA A 608 -0.32 41.75 3.39
C ALA A 608 -1.01 41.31 2.08
N GLU A 609 -0.53 41.84 0.96
CA GLU A 609 -0.99 41.55 -0.40
C GLU A 609 0.16 41.76 -1.41
N PHE A 610 0.21 40.94 -2.46
CA PHE A 610 1.07 41.18 -3.63
C PHE A 610 0.25 41.88 -4.71
N VAL A 611 0.67 43.08 -5.10
CA VAL A 611 -0.08 43.95 -6.02
C VAL A 611 0.39 43.77 -7.46
N ALA A 612 1.71 43.66 -7.65
CA ALA A 612 2.30 43.45 -8.96
C ALA A 612 3.54 42.56 -8.83
N GLU A 613 3.48 41.37 -9.42
CA GLU A 613 4.59 40.41 -9.34
C GLU A 613 5.81 40.87 -10.15
N ARG A 614 5.56 41.47 -11.31
CA ARG A 614 6.55 42.08 -12.19
C ARG A 614 6.09 43.50 -12.53
N PRO A 615 6.30 44.48 -11.62
CA PRO A 615 5.89 45.86 -11.87
C PRO A 615 6.64 46.42 -13.09
N LYS A 616 5.97 47.25 -13.89
CA LYS A 616 6.66 48.06 -14.91
C LYS A 616 7.44 49.15 -14.21
N GLN A 617 8.65 49.43 -14.71
CA GLN A 617 9.52 50.45 -14.12
C GLN A 617 8.82 51.82 -14.05
N ASP A 618 8.09 52.20 -15.12
CA ASP A 618 7.37 53.48 -15.21
C ASP A 618 6.21 53.63 -14.21
N ASP A 619 5.74 52.54 -13.60
CA ASP A 619 4.69 52.58 -12.58
C ASP A 619 5.24 52.80 -11.16
N LEU A 620 6.55 52.56 -10.92
CA LEU A 620 7.14 52.58 -9.59
C LEU A 620 7.00 53.93 -8.89
N GLY A 621 7.36 55.04 -9.54
CA GLY A 621 7.18 56.39 -8.98
C GLY A 621 5.71 56.84 -8.95
N PRO A 622 5.02 56.96 -10.10
CA PRO A 622 3.69 57.57 -10.17
C PRO A 622 2.63 56.81 -9.39
N ARG A 623 2.59 55.48 -9.52
CA ARG A 623 1.53 54.65 -8.93
C ARG A 623 1.86 54.23 -7.50
N TYR A 624 3.10 53.80 -7.26
CA TYR A 624 3.48 53.19 -5.98
C TYR A 624 4.29 54.12 -5.07
N GLY A 625 4.95 55.16 -5.60
CA GLY A 625 5.85 56.04 -4.85
C GLY A 625 7.16 55.37 -4.44
N LEU A 626 7.66 54.42 -5.24
CA LEU A 626 8.84 53.62 -4.94
C LEU A 626 10.12 54.09 -5.66
N ASP A 627 10.03 55.03 -6.60
CA ASP A 627 11.23 55.63 -7.23
C ASP A 627 11.99 56.55 -6.27
N ASN A 628 11.27 57.24 -5.38
CA ASN A 628 11.81 58.01 -4.28
C ASN A 628 11.01 57.68 -3.01
N PRO A 629 11.30 56.54 -2.37
CA PRO A 629 10.47 56.03 -1.29
C PRO A 629 10.53 56.95 -0.06
N PRO A 630 9.38 57.40 0.49
CA PRO A 630 9.33 58.20 1.70
C PRO A 630 9.85 57.44 2.92
N VAL A 631 9.84 56.11 2.92
CA VAL A 631 10.43 55.31 4.00
C VAL A 631 11.37 54.26 3.45
N THR A 632 12.59 54.20 3.99
CA THR A 632 13.53 53.09 3.73
C THR A 632 14.03 52.53 5.04
N VAL A 633 14.06 51.21 5.14
CA VAL A 633 14.60 50.50 6.30
C VAL A 633 15.66 49.54 5.83
N ARG A 634 16.86 49.67 6.38
CA ARG A 634 18.00 48.82 6.07
C ARG A 634 18.50 48.12 7.33
N ILE A 635 18.70 46.81 7.24
CA ILE A 635 19.03 45.93 8.34
C ILE A 635 20.36 45.24 8.04
N GLU A 636 21.32 45.42 8.93
CA GLU A 636 22.63 44.78 8.86
C GLU A 636 22.80 43.78 10.00
N PHE A 637 23.34 42.60 9.69
CA PHE A 637 23.48 41.50 10.63
C PHE A 637 24.86 41.49 11.29
N THR A 638 24.93 40.86 12.47
CA THR A 638 26.18 40.62 13.22
C THR A 638 27.14 39.74 12.42
N ASP A 639 26.63 38.71 11.74
CA ASP A 639 27.39 37.97 10.74
C ASP A 639 27.45 38.75 9.42
N LYS A 640 28.62 39.32 9.13
CA LYS A 640 28.88 40.08 7.90
C LYS A 640 28.75 39.27 6.61
N LYS A 641 28.64 37.93 6.69
CA LYS A 641 28.36 37.08 5.52
C LYS A 641 26.89 37.08 5.13
N LYS A 642 25.97 37.41 6.06
CA LYS A 642 24.54 37.51 5.75
C LYS A 642 24.30 38.78 4.92
N PRO A 643 23.54 38.70 3.81
CA PRO A 643 23.25 39.87 3.00
C PRO A 643 22.38 40.87 3.75
N THR A 644 22.67 42.16 3.59
CA THR A 644 21.82 43.25 4.08
C THR A 644 20.40 43.09 3.54
N LYS A 645 19.40 43.33 4.39
CA LYS A 645 17.98 43.36 4.00
C LYS A 645 17.50 44.81 3.98
N GLU A 646 16.81 45.20 2.91
CA GLU A 646 16.31 46.56 2.76
C GLU A 646 14.93 46.58 2.14
N VAL A 647 14.03 47.36 2.74
CA VAL A 647 12.64 47.55 2.30
C VAL A 647 12.39 49.03 2.03
N HIS A 648 11.78 49.30 0.89
CA HIS A 648 11.30 50.61 0.49
C HIS A 648 9.78 50.62 0.63
N ILE A 649 9.24 51.63 1.32
CA ILE A 649 7.80 51.82 1.50
C ILE A 649 7.42 53.13 0.81
N GLY A 650 6.42 53.03 -0.06
CA GLY A 650 5.89 54.05 -0.93
C GLY A 650 4.62 54.71 -0.41
N LYS A 651 3.71 55.03 -1.34
CA LYS A 651 2.43 55.69 -1.05
C LYS A 651 1.48 54.82 -0.22
N LYS A 652 0.64 55.48 0.58
CA LYS A 652 -0.52 54.86 1.22
C LYS A 652 -1.52 54.40 0.14
N ARG A 653 -2.20 53.29 0.39
CA ARG A 653 -3.28 52.82 -0.50
C ARG A 653 -4.58 53.56 -0.23
N ASP A 654 -5.20 54.07 -1.28
CA ASP A 654 -6.50 54.72 -1.21
C ASP A 654 -7.59 53.70 -0.84
N GLY A 655 -8.29 53.93 0.28
CA GLY A 655 -9.49 53.16 0.67
C GLY A 655 -9.27 51.70 1.09
N GLN A 656 -8.04 51.17 1.06
CA GLN A 656 -7.75 49.74 1.34
C GLN A 656 -6.79 49.50 2.53
N GLY A 657 -6.30 50.57 3.16
CA GLY A 657 -5.36 50.51 4.28
C GLY A 657 -3.96 50.01 3.89
N GLY A 658 -2.95 50.38 4.68
CA GLY A 658 -1.55 50.00 4.43
C GLY A 658 -0.86 50.78 3.32
N TYR A 659 0.38 50.39 3.03
CA TYR A 659 1.30 51.12 2.14
C TYR A 659 1.92 50.19 1.11
N PHE A 660 2.17 50.68 -0.11
CA PHE A 660 2.95 49.94 -1.09
C PHE A 660 4.40 49.79 -0.63
N ALA A 661 5.02 48.66 -0.92
CA ALA A 661 6.39 48.37 -0.54
C ALA A 661 7.07 47.46 -1.57
N ARG A 662 8.41 47.49 -1.58
CA ARG A 662 9.26 46.66 -2.43
C ARG A 662 10.61 46.44 -1.74
N LEU A 663 11.23 45.29 -1.98
CA LEU A 663 12.59 45.02 -1.52
C LEU A 663 13.60 45.75 -2.41
N ALA A 664 14.73 46.19 -1.85
CA ALA A 664 15.73 46.95 -2.59
C ALA A 664 16.44 46.13 -3.68
N ASP A 665 16.55 44.81 -3.50
CA ASP A 665 17.09 43.87 -4.49
C ASP A 665 16.12 43.57 -5.65
N GLY A 666 14.92 44.15 -5.60
CA GLY A 666 13.93 44.12 -6.67
C GLY A 666 12.73 43.22 -6.33
N GLY A 667 12.19 42.55 -7.35
CA GLY A 667 11.01 41.70 -7.19
C GLY A 667 9.68 42.48 -7.14
N PRO A 668 8.64 41.89 -6.53
CA PRO A 668 7.26 42.35 -6.65
C PRO A 668 6.98 43.61 -5.82
N VAL A 669 5.95 44.36 -6.21
CA VAL A 669 5.32 45.34 -5.34
C VAL A 669 4.29 44.63 -4.47
N PHE A 670 4.45 44.76 -3.17
CA PHE A 670 3.54 44.24 -2.16
C PHE A 670 3.05 45.36 -1.25
N THR A 671 2.27 45.02 -0.24
CA THR A 671 1.77 46.00 0.73
C THR A 671 2.13 45.60 2.14
N VAL A 672 2.48 46.58 2.96
CA VAL A 672 2.71 46.43 4.40
C VAL A 672 1.55 47.03 5.19
N LYS A 673 1.34 46.51 6.40
CA LYS A 673 0.32 47.01 7.33
C LYS A 673 0.66 48.42 7.80
N GLU A 674 -0.38 49.18 8.16
CA GLU A 674 -0.24 50.53 8.71
C GLU A 674 0.57 50.54 10.01
N ASP A 675 0.37 49.55 10.89
CA ASP A 675 1.14 49.42 12.13
C ASP A 675 2.66 49.40 11.91
N LEU A 676 3.16 48.68 10.91
CA LEU A 676 4.58 48.65 10.60
C LEU A 676 5.06 50.01 10.09
N HIS A 677 4.29 50.64 9.20
CA HIS A 677 4.62 51.99 8.73
C HIS A 677 4.68 52.98 9.90
N ASP A 678 3.71 52.94 10.81
CA ASP A 678 3.62 53.87 11.94
C ASP A 678 4.74 53.64 12.95
N GLN A 679 5.19 52.40 13.13
CA GLN A 679 6.41 52.10 13.90
C GLN A 679 7.65 52.72 13.27
N LEU A 680 7.77 52.70 11.94
CA LEU A 680 8.89 53.26 11.20
C LEU A 680 8.83 54.79 11.08
N ALA A 681 7.64 55.37 11.17
CA ALA A 681 7.40 56.81 11.17
C ALA A 681 7.68 57.47 12.53
N ARG A 682 8.00 56.68 13.56
CA ARG A 682 8.28 57.18 14.90
C ARG A 682 9.44 58.16 14.90
N ASP A 683 9.29 59.22 15.69
CA ASP A 683 10.36 60.17 15.92
C ASP A 683 11.51 59.52 16.70
N ALA A 684 12.74 59.95 16.42
CA ALA A 684 13.95 59.49 17.10
C ALA A 684 13.87 59.62 18.63
N LEU A 685 13.16 60.64 19.12
CA LEU A 685 12.91 60.86 20.55
C LEU A 685 12.16 59.70 21.20
N SER A 686 11.30 59.02 20.46
CA SER A 686 10.51 57.90 20.99
C SER A 686 11.34 56.65 21.27
N TYR A 687 12.55 56.55 20.71
CA TYR A 687 13.49 55.47 20.99
C TYR A 687 14.34 55.72 22.23
N ARG A 688 14.18 56.85 22.93
CA ARG A 688 14.89 57.12 24.18
C ARG A 688 14.24 56.34 25.34
N PRO A 689 15.03 55.77 26.27
CA PRO A 689 14.48 55.11 27.45
C PRO A 689 13.59 56.07 28.24
N GLN A 690 12.37 55.67 28.59
CA GLN A 690 11.48 56.51 29.41
C GLN A 690 11.93 56.59 30.88
N THR A 691 12.84 55.73 31.30
CA THR A 691 13.49 55.79 32.63
C THR A 691 14.82 56.53 32.48
N LEU A 692 14.99 57.68 33.16
CA LEU A 692 16.19 58.51 32.99
C LEU A 692 17.47 57.88 33.54
N TRP A 693 17.34 57.14 34.63
CA TRP A 693 18.39 56.35 35.28
C TRP A 693 17.74 55.28 36.15
N GLN A 694 18.52 54.30 36.57
CA GLN A 694 18.07 53.24 37.46
C GLN A 694 19.08 53.04 38.58
N LEU A 695 18.66 53.36 39.79
CA LEU A 695 19.35 53.17 41.05
C LEU A 695 18.49 52.29 41.96
N LEU A 696 19.10 51.70 42.98
CA LEU A 696 18.36 51.16 44.11
C LEU A 696 18.15 52.26 45.15
N PRO A 697 17.00 52.32 45.87
CA PRO A 697 16.80 53.31 46.93
C PRO A 697 17.91 53.28 47.99
N GLU A 698 18.47 52.10 48.24
CA GLU A 698 19.59 51.90 49.14
C GLU A 698 20.95 52.41 48.62
N GLU A 699 21.07 52.67 47.33
CA GLU A 699 22.28 53.24 46.72
C GLU A 699 22.30 54.77 46.83
N ILE A 700 21.24 55.42 47.31
CA ILE A 700 21.21 56.88 47.47
C ILE A 700 21.88 57.25 48.80
N GLU A 701 23.03 57.94 48.74
CA GLU A 701 23.79 58.45 49.89
C GLU A 701 23.21 59.77 50.39
N SER A 702 22.96 60.70 49.46
CA SER A 702 22.38 62.00 49.78
C SER A 702 21.51 62.57 48.67
N LEU A 703 20.55 63.40 49.07
CA LEU A 703 19.69 64.18 48.20
C LEU A 703 19.82 65.66 48.55
N SER A 704 20.35 66.48 47.63
CA SER A 704 20.32 67.93 47.75
C SER A 704 19.06 68.48 47.11
N ILE A 705 18.25 69.23 47.85
CA ILE A 705 16.96 69.76 47.38
C ILE A 705 16.98 71.28 47.49
N HIS A 706 16.89 71.94 46.34
CA HIS A 706 16.79 73.39 46.24
C HIS A 706 15.48 73.80 45.58
N LYS A 707 14.60 74.46 46.33
CA LYS A 707 13.34 75.05 45.83
C LYS A 707 13.53 76.55 45.62
N ALA A 708 13.05 77.09 44.50
CA ALA A 708 13.15 78.51 44.21
C ALA A 708 12.57 79.37 45.35
N GLY A 709 13.36 80.32 45.86
CA GLY A 709 12.99 81.20 46.97
C GLY A 709 13.16 80.59 48.37
N GLN A 710 13.67 79.35 48.50
CA GLN A 710 13.97 78.69 49.77
C GLN A 710 15.47 78.36 49.89
N LYS A 711 15.96 78.23 51.13
CA LYS A 711 17.31 77.71 51.37
C LYS A 711 17.38 76.23 50.97
N GLU A 712 18.48 75.84 50.34
CA GLU A 712 18.77 74.42 50.04
C GLU A 712 18.88 73.62 51.34
N TYR A 713 18.42 72.37 51.28
CA TYR A 713 18.58 71.39 52.34
C TYR A 713 19.04 70.06 51.76
N VAL A 714 19.85 69.33 52.52
CA VAL A 714 20.39 68.03 52.14
C VAL A 714 19.80 66.96 53.04
N LEU A 715 19.24 65.91 52.45
CA LEU A 715 18.92 64.67 53.15
C LEU A 715 20.13 63.75 53.04
N MET A 716 20.80 63.48 54.15
CA MET A 716 21.97 62.61 54.21
C MET A 716 21.62 61.33 54.97
N ARG A 717 22.01 60.20 54.39
CA ARG A 717 21.83 58.91 55.04
C ARG A 717 22.94 58.64 56.04
N SER A 718 22.57 58.35 57.29
CA SER A 718 23.48 57.98 58.38
C SER A 718 23.04 56.60 58.89
N ASP A 719 23.75 55.55 58.50
CA ASP A 719 23.38 54.14 58.72
C ASP A 719 21.96 53.80 58.19
N LYS A 720 20.98 53.66 59.10
CA LYS A 720 19.58 53.34 58.77
C LYS A 720 18.64 54.54 58.87
N GLU A 721 19.13 55.68 59.31
CA GLU A 721 18.34 56.88 59.56
C GLU A 721 18.72 57.99 58.56
N TRP A 722 17.77 58.88 58.29
CA TRP A 722 17.98 60.03 57.43
C TRP A 722 18.07 61.28 58.28
N LYS A 723 19.03 62.15 58.00
CA LYS A 723 19.16 63.46 58.63
C LYS A 723 18.96 64.57 57.61
N ILE A 724 18.35 65.67 58.04
CA ILE A 724 18.30 66.90 57.26
C ILE A 724 19.43 67.82 57.73
N SER A 725 20.19 68.34 56.77
CA SER A 725 21.26 69.31 56.98
C SER A 725 21.02 70.56 56.14
N GLY A 726 21.12 71.73 56.78
CA GLY A 726 20.78 73.03 56.19
C GLY A 726 19.27 73.25 56.02
N PRO A 727 18.68 74.41 56.42
CA PRO A 727 19.27 75.49 57.20
C PRO A 727 19.40 75.19 58.71
N PHE A 728 18.98 74.00 59.16
CA PHE A 728 19.15 73.47 60.51
C PHE A 728 19.47 71.97 60.43
N GLU A 729 19.96 71.40 61.53
CA GLU A 729 20.22 69.96 61.66
C GLU A 729 19.07 69.30 62.42
N ALA A 730 18.48 68.24 61.86
CA ALA A 730 17.46 67.44 62.54
C ALA A 730 17.36 66.01 61.96
N ASP A 731 16.69 65.11 62.67
CA ASP A 731 16.32 63.81 62.12
C ASP A 731 15.19 63.99 61.10
N ALA A 732 15.36 63.40 59.91
CA ALA A 732 14.35 63.41 58.87
C ALA A 732 13.35 62.27 59.09
N LEU A 733 12.09 62.50 58.70
CA LEU A 733 11.06 61.47 58.77
C LEU A 733 11.34 60.37 57.73
N GLY A 734 11.89 59.25 58.18
CA GLY A 734 12.35 58.15 57.34
C GLY A 734 11.33 57.69 56.29
N GLU A 735 10.05 57.54 56.65
CA GLU A 735 8.98 57.16 55.71
C GLU A 735 8.79 58.17 54.57
N LYS A 736 8.96 59.48 54.84
CA LYS A 736 8.84 60.52 53.80
C LYS A 736 10.04 60.50 52.88
N VAL A 737 11.25 60.34 53.43
CA VAL A 737 12.47 60.26 52.63
C VAL A 737 12.46 59.00 51.77
N GLN A 738 11.99 57.88 52.30
CA GLN A 738 11.86 56.62 51.56
C GLN A 738 10.93 56.75 50.35
N LYS A 739 9.82 57.49 50.45
CA LYS A 739 8.95 57.77 49.29
C LYS A 739 9.68 58.60 48.23
N ILE A 740 10.44 59.61 48.65
CA ILE A 740 11.22 60.46 47.74
C ILE A 740 12.32 59.64 47.05
N THR A 741 13.08 58.85 47.80
CA THR A 741 14.15 58.02 47.24
C THR A 741 13.61 56.92 46.34
N ALA A 742 12.44 56.34 46.65
CA ALA A 742 11.80 55.36 45.79
C ALA A 742 11.41 55.93 44.41
N GLU A 743 10.83 57.13 44.37
CA GLU A 743 10.46 57.79 43.09
C GLU A 743 11.70 58.24 42.30
N LEU A 744 12.71 58.79 42.98
CA LEU A 744 13.92 59.31 42.35
C LEU A 744 14.94 58.23 41.96
N ALA A 745 14.78 57.00 42.45
CA ALA A 745 15.64 55.88 42.10
C ALA A 745 15.49 55.49 40.62
N ALA A 746 14.27 55.57 40.06
CA ALA A 746 14.01 55.26 38.66
C ALA A 746 12.94 56.20 38.05
N PRO A 747 13.25 57.50 37.92
CA PRO A 747 12.26 58.48 37.49
C PRO A 747 11.86 58.24 36.04
N LYS A 748 10.55 58.21 35.81
CA LYS A 748 9.93 58.00 34.51
C LYS A 748 9.49 59.31 33.90
N VAL A 749 9.78 59.49 32.61
CA VAL A 749 9.25 60.58 31.79
C VAL A 749 8.14 60.06 30.89
N GLU A 750 7.13 60.88 30.66
CA GLU A 750 6.06 60.55 29.70
C GLU A 750 6.58 60.64 28.27
N SER A 751 7.34 61.69 27.93
CA SER A 751 7.92 61.91 26.61
C SER A 751 9.17 62.80 26.65
N TYR A 752 9.94 62.78 25.56
CA TYR A 752 11.06 63.68 25.32
C TYR A 752 10.64 64.76 24.31
N VAL A 753 11.01 66.01 24.57
CA VAL A 753 10.72 67.16 23.67
C VAL A 753 11.88 67.43 22.72
N THR A 754 13.12 67.22 23.17
CA THR A 754 14.34 67.37 22.38
C THR A 754 15.41 66.37 22.85
N HIS A 755 16.34 66.02 21.95
CA HIS A 755 17.49 65.16 22.28
C HIS A 755 18.52 65.92 23.12
N GLU A 756 18.70 67.21 22.80
CA GLU A 756 19.62 68.13 23.48
C GLU A 756 18.98 69.52 23.51
N ALA A 757 18.84 70.10 24.71
CA ALA A 757 18.36 71.46 24.87
C ALA A 757 19.53 72.43 24.69
N LYS A 758 19.51 73.22 23.60
CA LYS A 758 20.53 74.25 23.34
C LYS A 758 20.29 75.52 24.17
N ASP A 759 19.03 75.80 24.49
CA ASP A 759 18.62 76.91 25.33
C ASP A 759 17.73 76.41 26.47
N LEU A 760 18.22 76.49 27.70
CA LEU A 760 17.49 76.06 28.88
C LEU A 760 16.35 77.03 29.25
N VAL A 761 16.40 78.28 28.76
CA VAL A 761 15.38 79.31 29.03
C VAL A 761 14.03 78.90 28.43
N GLU A 762 14.04 78.31 27.23
CA GLU A 762 12.82 77.85 26.53
C GLU A 762 11.99 76.86 27.36
N TYR A 763 12.66 76.06 28.19
CA TYR A 763 12.04 75.03 29.03
C TYR A 763 11.89 75.47 30.50
N GLY A 764 12.23 76.73 30.83
CA GLY A 764 12.24 77.23 32.21
C GLY A 764 13.26 76.51 33.11
N LEU A 765 14.30 75.92 32.53
CA LEU A 765 15.35 75.16 33.22
C LEU A 765 16.59 76.01 33.53
N ASP A 766 16.69 77.24 33.00
CA ASP A 766 17.72 78.22 33.39
C ASP A 766 17.53 78.68 34.84
N LYS A 767 16.26 78.78 35.27
CA LYS A 767 15.84 79.11 36.64
C LYS A 767 14.80 78.08 37.11
N PRO A 768 15.25 76.85 37.42
CA PRO A 768 14.35 75.77 37.80
C PRO A 768 13.60 76.11 39.10
N VAL A 769 12.32 75.74 39.19
CA VAL A 769 11.55 75.87 40.44
C VAL A 769 12.00 74.88 41.50
N LEU A 770 12.60 73.77 41.08
CA LEU A 770 13.13 72.73 41.94
C LEU A 770 14.35 72.10 41.27
N THR A 771 15.48 72.07 41.99
CA THR A 771 16.67 71.31 41.64
C THR A 771 16.83 70.19 42.65
N VAL A 772 16.99 68.96 42.17
CA VAL A 772 17.30 67.80 43.00
C VAL A 772 18.61 67.20 42.53
N ARG A 773 19.58 67.08 43.44
CA ARG A 773 20.85 66.39 43.17
C ARG A 773 20.93 65.12 43.99
N ILE A 774 21.24 64.02 43.34
CA ILE A 774 21.29 62.69 43.93
C ILE A 774 22.75 62.25 43.88
N LYS A 775 23.32 62.02 45.06
CA LYS A 775 24.64 61.44 45.19
C LYS A 775 24.51 59.96 45.54
N PRO A 776 24.92 59.03 44.66
CA PRO A 776 24.92 57.62 44.97
C PRO A 776 26.08 57.24 45.90
N VAL A 777 25.95 56.13 46.63
CA VAL A 777 27.01 55.53 47.45
C VAL A 777 28.16 55.09 46.52
N LEU A 778 29.39 55.38 46.93
CA LEU A 778 30.69 55.25 46.24
C LEU A 778 31.08 53.86 45.66
N ALA A 779 30.14 52.95 45.40
CA ALA A 779 30.49 51.58 45.02
C ALA A 779 30.83 51.39 43.52
N LYS A 780 30.23 52.10 42.54
CA LYS A 780 30.51 51.84 41.10
C LYS A 780 30.37 52.98 40.09
N ASN A 781 29.75 54.12 40.41
CA ASN A 781 29.58 55.22 39.44
C ASN A 781 29.55 56.57 40.20
N ASP A 782 30.63 57.34 40.14
CA ASP A 782 30.80 58.61 40.86
C ASP A 782 30.07 59.80 40.18
N LYS A 783 28.99 59.52 39.43
CA LYS A 783 28.23 60.55 38.71
C LYS A 783 27.02 60.96 39.55
N GLU A 784 27.06 62.20 40.04
CA GLU A 784 25.90 62.87 40.63
C GLU A 784 24.80 63.03 39.57
N HIS A 785 23.57 62.61 39.89
CA HIS A 785 22.41 62.81 39.02
C HIS A 785 21.72 64.12 39.40
N THR A 786 21.54 65.04 38.45
CA THR A 786 20.86 66.31 38.68
C THR A 786 19.56 66.36 37.88
N LEU A 787 18.44 66.57 38.57
CA LEU A 787 17.13 66.83 37.98
C LEU A 787 16.80 68.31 38.13
N LEU A 788 16.63 69.00 37.00
CA LEU A 788 16.13 70.38 36.95
C LEU A 788 14.66 70.33 36.59
N ILE A 789 13.81 70.95 37.42
CA ILE A 789 12.36 70.98 37.21
C ILE A 789 11.96 72.44 37.00
N GLY A 790 11.45 72.74 35.80
CA GLY A 790 10.97 74.06 35.39
C GLY A 790 9.53 74.34 35.82
N LYS A 791 9.03 75.55 35.53
CA LYS A 791 7.60 75.86 35.67
C LYS A 791 6.82 75.12 34.59
N ALA A 792 5.69 74.50 34.98
CA ALA A 792 4.72 73.95 34.04
C ALA A 792 4.11 75.05 33.15
#